data_AF-A0A2B4R172-F1
#
_entry.id   AF-A0A2B4R172-F1
#
_cell.length_a   1.000
_cell.length_b   1.000
_cell.length_c   1.000
_cell.angle_alpha   90.00
_cell.angle_beta   90.00
_cell.angle_gamma   90.00
#
_symmetry.space_group_name_H-M   'P 1'
#
loop_
_entity.id
_entity.type
_entity.pdbx_description
1 polymer ?
#
loop_
_entity_poly.entity_id
_entity_poly.type
_entity_poly.pdbx_seq_one_letter_code
_entity_poly.pdbx_strand_id
1 'polypeptide(L)'
;MNQAANMKLTFLTEEWSQSNKDGFSILIRQLAIELSKLENVEIGILIPNASTQDKEDTKKYNIKVFEPENLTGFEPVDCLQYPPEGFSTDFIIGVGYKLGRYGAAIRKKFHCQWIHFVVRNAEEEAMFQNYPEAISEGQKEHTVEVELCEKADLVVTVGHKLNESFKSALRHCKKEILNLIPGIFEEFIDENQEFRDSKRFEILVFGRGNTEDFELKGLHVAAEAVAQLNAEHDLTTYTLKVVGAPEGKQEKLAEKLKSHMILPSQLIVRSFYKERRKLAQLFSEVDLVLMPSGTEAFGLSALEALSAGVPILVTHNSGLAEALEKVPFGSTCIVDSNANWADAIKKVWKNLKTRFQEVDMLRNKYKAEYSWNVQCAALVEKLKSMCPELENKCDSQDERDSSPLPLKQPKVHFDQEETKKDDHRKMELKVVSSGHSPSTSGKDRAESATGDEDGIPLINHKRLTGVGRTNHVQKGQTRREMPDEAPSANTSQAIGKVTKFVQLAKDLVAPAQLKDDAITYEIIVERMREQLKPERSALVARYEFDNQARNSGESLSHYVATLKHLATECKFGEAMQTKRLRDRLVSGIRDSKMITELLKVKLADLSFDLAVQKCLAIEHANKDFQVLQGEQGPGTPINKPDTVKTGEEEATSKPPPKAEGSRGLGKLKNIQAWIQVKEDAWPRFWKARPVALARKPAVDEALRELEAEGVIKKVATSEWAAPIVTPVKKDGSVRVCGDFKVTINSQLEVEEYPLPHIDDIYASLGGGTLFSVIDLRHAYLQMEVEEHSRPFLTINTTRSLFRYQRLPYGVASAPTIWQRAMDQILQGLPGVFRCLDDIIITGHTIEEHLERLVAVLKRLEEYGLKANREKCKFLKSFVEYLRHVISAEGLHQSPKKVKAITEMPKPQDVTQLRAFLGMVQYYTKFLPDLATHLAPLHRLLQKDVKWLWGAAEQASFLVVKEMLLQDMVTYFTEDL
;
A
#
# COMPACT_ATOMS: atom_id res chain seq x y z
N MET A 1 24.73 -40.21 39.62
CA MET A 1 24.21 -38.83 39.48
C MET A 1 23.28 -38.84 38.29
N ASN A 2 21.97 -38.83 38.52
CA ASN A 2 21.00 -38.73 37.44
C ASN A 2 20.82 -37.25 37.12
N GLN A 3 20.94 -36.86 35.86
CA GLN A 3 20.55 -35.52 35.44
C GLN A 3 19.01 -35.44 35.42
N ALA A 4 18.44 -34.33 35.89
CA ALA A 4 17.05 -34.03 35.64
C ALA A 4 16.82 -33.91 34.12
N ALA A 5 15.61 -34.21 33.66
CA ALA A 5 15.26 -34.05 32.25
C ALA A 5 15.12 -32.55 31.93
N ASN A 6 16.08 -31.99 31.18
CA ASN A 6 16.03 -30.59 30.76
C ASN A 6 14.76 -30.31 29.95
N MET A 7 14.01 -29.27 30.35
CA MET A 7 12.83 -28.80 29.63
C MET A 7 13.26 -28.10 28.33
N LYS A 8 12.78 -28.57 27.18
CA LYS A 8 13.14 -28.07 25.86
C LYS A 8 12.14 -27.02 25.37
N LEU A 9 12.63 -25.83 25.04
CA LEU A 9 11.86 -24.78 24.39
C LEU A 9 12.51 -24.43 23.05
N THR A 10 11.73 -24.37 21.97
CA THR A 10 12.22 -23.93 20.66
C THR A 10 11.50 -22.67 20.19
N PHE A 11 12.26 -21.63 19.87
CA PHE A 11 11.73 -20.42 19.25
C PHE A 11 11.65 -20.55 17.73
N LEU A 12 10.55 -20.07 17.14
CA LEU A 12 10.44 -19.80 15.71
C LEU A 12 10.95 -18.39 15.42
N THR A 13 11.86 -18.25 14.46
CA THR A 13 12.33 -16.93 13.98
C THR A 13 12.68 -16.91 12.49
N GLU A 14 12.58 -15.74 11.86
CA GLU A 14 13.12 -15.50 10.50
C GLU A 14 14.62 -15.15 10.51
N GLU A 15 15.13 -14.60 11.62
CA GLU A 15 16.46 -14.00 11.72
C GLU A 15 17.01 -14.10 13.17
N TRP A 16 18.34 -14.18 13.35
CA TRP A 16 18.98 -14.18 14.69
C TRP A 16 19.97 -13.00 14.84
N SER A 17 21.05 -12.98 14.07
CA SER A 17 22.05 -11.90 14.13
C SER A 17 21.67 -10.68 13.28
N GLN A 18 20.93 -10.89 12.20
CA GLN A 18 20.64 -9.88 11.17
C GLN A 18 19.26 -9.24 11.33
N SER A 19 18.99 -8.58 12.47
CA SER A 19 17.74 -7.84 12.70
C SER A 19 17.54 -6.70 11.68
N ASN A 20 16.83 -6.93 10.57
CA ASN A 20 16.71 -5.96 9.48
C ASN A 20 15.31 -5.34 9.30
N LYS A 21 14.26 -5.91 9.92
CA LYS A 21 12.86 -5.57 9.59
C LYS A 21 12.10 -4.93 10.74
N ASP A 22 12.05 -5.61 11.89
CA ASP A 22 11.21 -5.25 13.05
C ASP A 22 11.97 -5.52 14.36
N GLY A 23 11.84 -4.65 15.37
CA GLY A 23 12.59 -4.75 16.63
C GLY A 23 12.28 -6.00 17.48
N PHE A 24 11.24 -6.77 17.13
CA PHE A 24 10.83 -7.96 17.86
C PHE A 24 11.81 -9.14 17.72
N SER A 25 12.60 -9.19 16.64
CA SER A 25 13.71 -10.15 16.48
C SER A 25 14.73 -10.02 17.63
N ILE A 26 14.99 -8.78 18.07
CA ILE A 26 15.91 -8.45 19.17
C ILE A 26 15.34 -8.95 20.51
N LEU A 27 14.04 -8.74 20.74
CA LEU A 27 13.34 -9.20 21.94
C LEU A 27 13.41 -10.73 22.08
N ILE A 28 13.15 -11.46 20.99
CA ILE A 28 13.18 -12.93 20.99
C ILE A 28 14.61 -13.45 21.17
N ARG A 29 15.61 -12.81 20.55
CA ARG A 29 17.03 -13.11 20.81
C ARG A 29 17.38 -12.92 22.29
N GLN A 30 17.02 -11.79 22.91
CA GLN A 30 17.31 -11.55 24.32
C GLN A 30 16.60 -12.57 25.22
N LEU A 31 15.31 -12.81 25.01
CA LEU A 31 14.54 -13.78 25.80
C LEU A 31 15.12 -15.20 25.71
N ALA A 32 15.55 -15.64 24.52
CA ALA A 32 16.22 -16.92 24.34
C ALA A 32 17.57 -17.01 25.08
N ILE A 33 18.35 -15.92 25.11
CA ILE A 33 19.61 -15.82 25.85
C ILE A 33 19.38 -15.80 27.38
N GLU A 34 18.36 -15.09 27.86
CA GLU A 34 18.06 -15.03 29.29
C GLU A 34 17.48 -16.36 29.82
N LEU A 35 16.70 -17.08 29.01
CA LEU A 35 16.22 -18.42 29.34
C LEU A 35 17.34 -19.47 29.29
N SER A 36 18.34 -19.36 28.41
CA SER A 36 19.46 -20.33 28.36
C SER A 36 20.47 -20.17 29.50
N LYS A 37 20.34 -19.12 30.33
CA LYS A 37 21.04 -18.97 31.62
C LYS A 37 20.40 -19.78 32.76
N LEU A 38 19.19 -20.32 32.60
CA LEU A 38 18.47 -21.03 33.66
C LEU A 38 18.83 -22.52 33.70
N GLU A 39 18.97 -23.07 34.91
CA GLU A 39 19.26 -24.49 35.10
C GLU A 39 18.09 -25.38 34.65
N ASN A 40 18.42 -26.54 34.09
CA ASN A 40 17.47 -27.55 33.58
C ASN A 40 16.59 -27.05 32.42
N VAL A 41 17.03 -26.02 31.70
CA VAL A 41 16.37 -25.47 30.50
C VAL A 41 17.27 -25.67 29.29
N GLU A 42 16.72 -26.22 28.20
CA GLU A 42 17.39 -26.37 26.91
C GLU A 42 16.71 -25.49 25.86
N ILE A 43 17.44 -24.52 25.31
CA ILE A 43 16.91 -23.58 24.31
C ILE A 43 17.36 -23.96 22.90
N GLY A 44 16.39 -24.05 22.01
CA GLY A 44 16.57 -24.15 20.57
C GLY A 44 16.02 -22.94 19.82
N ILE A 45 16.54 -22.70 18.62
CA ILE A 45 15.89 -21.88 17.59
C ILE A 45 15.68 -22.74 16.34
N LEU A 46 14.49 -22.64 15.75
CA LEU A 46 14.18 -23.15 14.42
C LEU A 46 14.08 -21.93 13.48
N ILE A 47 15.00 -21.86 12.54
CA ILE A 47 15.29 -20.67 11.73
C ILE A 47 15.62 -21.11 10.29
N PRO A 48 15.09 -20.45 9.24
CA PRO A 48 15.41 -20.82 7.87
C PRO A 48 16.79 -20.31 7.46
N ASN A 49 17.57 -21.15 6.77
CA ASN A 49 18.88 -20.79 6.20
C ASN A 49 19.85 -20.13 7.19
N ALA A 50 20.07 -20.75 8.36
CA ALA A 50 20.89 -20.19 9.42
C ALA A 50 22.32 -19.92 8.96
N SER A 51 22.77 -18.66 9.02
CA SER A 51 24.11 -18.30 8.55
C SER A 51 25.19 -18.82 9.50
N THR A 52 26.43 -18.90 9.01
CA THR A 52 27.59 -19.23 9.85
C THR A 52 27.68 -18.31 11.07
N GLN A 53 27.36 -17.02 10.91
CA GLN A 53 27.40 -16.07 12.01
C GLN A 53 26.32 -16.34 13.07
N ASP A 54 25.13 -16.77 12.66
CA ASP A 54 24.05 -17.17 13.60
C ASP A 54 24.47 -18.43 14.37
N LYS A 55 25.02 -19.42 13.66
CA LYS A 55 25.56 -20.68 14.20
C LYS A 55 26.79 -20.49 15.11
N GLU A 56 27.47 -19.37 15.02
CA GLU A 56 28.57 -18.98 15.93
C GLU A 56 28.09 -18.15 17.12
N ASP A 57 27.06 -17.30 16.95
CA ASP A 57 26.53 -16.50 18.05
C ASP A 57 25.71 -17.34 19.03
N THR A 58 24.85 -18.22 18.55
CA THR A 58 24.03 -19.12 19.40
C THR A 58 24.88 -20.06 20.27
N LYS A 59 26.01 -20.55 19.75
CA LYS A 59 26.97 -21.39 20.51
C LYS A 59 27.50 -20.70 21.77
N LYS A 60 27.64 -19.37 21.78
CA LYS A 60 28.10 -18.60 22.95
C LYS A 60 27.14 -18.71 24.13
N TYR A 61 25.86 -18.96 23.85
CA TYR A 61 24.76 -19.00 24.82
C TYR A 61 24.20 -20.41 25.00
N ASN A 62 24.89 -21.45 24.51
CA ASN A 62 24.45 -22.85 24.51
C ASN A 62 23.08 -23.09 23.82
N ILE A 63 22.74 -22.26 22.83
CA ILE A 63 21.48 -22.36 22.08
C ILE A 63 21.65 -23.30 20.88
N LYS A 64 20.77 -24.30 20.74
CA LYS A 64 20.76 -25.23 19.61
C LYS A 64 20.13 -24.58 18.39
N VAL A 65 20.74 -24.77 17.21
CA VAL A 65 20.18 -24.31 15.94
C VAL A 65 19.60 -25.50 15.19
N PHE A 66 18.32 -25.39 14.83
CA PHE A 66 17.64 -26.29 13.91
C PHE A 66 17.34 -25.53 12.61
N GLU A 67 17.60 -26.16 11.48
CA GLU A 67 17.19 -25.68 10.16
C GLU A 67 16.07 -26.61 9.65
N PRO A 68 14.96 -26.06 9.11
CA PRO A 68 13.86 -26.88 8.61
C PRO A 68 14.22 -27.66 7.34
N GLU A 69 13.41 -28.66 7.02
CA GLU A 69 13.46 -29.38 5.74
C GLU A 69 13.28 -28.38 4.58
N ASN A 70 14.27 -28.31 3.67
CA ASN A 70 14.22 -27.38 2.54
C ASN A 70 13.38 -27.96 1.40
N LEU A 71 12.17 -27.44 1.21
CA LEU A 71 11.22 -27.90 0.21
C LEU A 71 11.24 -27.03 -1.05
N THR A 72 11.50 -27.65 -2.20
CA THR A 72 11.53 -26.99 -3.51
C THR A 72 10.24 -26.20 -3.78
N GLY A 73 10.38 -24.90 -4.08
CA GLY A 73 9.24 -24.03 -4.40
C GLY A 73 8.41 -23.55 -3.21
N PHE A 74 8.93 -23.66 -1.98
CA PHE A 74 8.43 -22.95 -0.80
C PHE A 74 9.31 -21.72 -0.51
N GLU A 75 8.72 -20.67 0.08
CA GLU A 75 9.51 -19.60 0.69
C GLU A 75 10.20 -20.14 1.96
N PRO A 76 11.46 -19.75 2.27
CA PRO A 76 12.20 -20.35 3.39
C PRO A 76 11.47 -20.27 4.73
N VAL A 77 10.71 -19.20 4.98
CA VAL A 77 9.89 -19.03 6.19
C VAL A 77 8.72 -20.03 6.26
N ASP A 78 8.11 -20.41 5.13
CA ASP A 78 7.05 -21.43 5.10
C ASP A 78 7.59 -22.84 5.38
N CYS A 79 8.90 -23.08 5.19
CA CYS A 79 9.54 -24.34 5.58
C CYS A 79 9.56 -24.55 7.11
N LEU A 80 9.38 -23.51 7.95
CA LEU A 80 9.41 -23.62 9.41
C LEU A 80 8.41 -24.65 9.99
N GLN A 81 7.32 -24.97 9.28
CA GLN A 81 6.37 -26.02 9.70
C GLN A 81 6.90 -27.46 9.50
N TYR A 82 8.10 -27.61 8.93
CA TYR A 82 8.83 -28.87 8.75
C TYR A 82 10.18 -28.84 9.50
N PRO A 83 10.19 -28.94 10.85
CA PRO A 83 11.42 -29.18 11.61
C PRO A 83 12.13 -30.46 11.13
N PRO A 84 13.47 -30.53 11.23
CA PRO A 84 14.27 -31.60 10.67
C PRO A 84 14.05 -32.96 11.36
N GLU A 85 14.50 -34.04 10.72
CA GLU A 85 14.44 -35.39 11.29
C GLU A 85 15.14 -35.46 12.67
N GLY A 86 14.50 -36.13 13.63
CA GLY A 86 14.97 -36.20 15.02
C GLY A 86 14.67 -34.95 15.88
N PHE A 87 14.03 -33.90 15.32
CA PHE A 87 13.59 -32.74 16.10
C PHE A 87 12.64 -33.14 17.24
N SER A 88 12.95 -32.66 18.45
CA SER A 88 12.12 -32.83 19.65
C SER A 88 12.18 -31.57 20.50
N THR A 89 11.03 -31.12 20.99
CA THR A 89 10.89 -29.99 21.90
C THR A 89 9.63 -30.18 22.74
N ASP A 90 9.62 -29.70 23.98
CA ASP A 90 8.45 -29.81 24.86
C ASP A 90 7.51 -28.60 24.62
N PHE A 91 8.10 -27.45 24.31
CA PHE A 91 7.42 -26.20 24.01
C PHE A 91 7.89 -25.58 22.68
N ILE A 92 6.97 -25.26 21.78
CA ILE A 92 7.22 -24.44 20.59
C ILE A 92 6.73 -23.01 20.85
N ILE A 93 7.59 -22.02 20.60
CA ILE A 93 7.29 -20.59 20.77
C ILE A 93 7.09 -19.95 19.41
N GLY A 94 5.84 -19.56 19.12
CA GLY A 94 5.46 -18.78 17.94
C GLY A 94 5.29 -17.30 18.29
N VAL A 95 5.64 -16.40 17.36
CA VAL A 95 5.73 -14.95 17.60
C VAL A 95 4.98 -14.19 16.52
N GLY A 96 3.92 -13.47 16.92
CA GLY A 96 3.02 -12.76 16.01
C GLY A 96 2.31 -13.66 14.99
N TYR A 97 1.37 -13.10 14.22
CA TYR A 97 0.57 -13.88 13.29
C TYR A 97 1.40 -14.63 12.22
N LYS A 98 2.55 -14.08 11.82
CA LYS A 98 3.43 -14.63 10.77
C LYS A 98 4.06 -15.96 11.17
N LEU A 99 4.52 -16.11 12.41
CA LEU A 99 5.20 -17.31 12.89
C LEU A 99 4.33 -18.17 13.80
N GLY A 100 3.38 -17.57 14.54
CA GLY A 100 2.39 -18.30 15.34
C GLY A 100 1.59 -19.32 14.54
N ARG A 101 1.31 -19.03 13.26
CA ARG A 101 0.64 -19.98 12.34
C ARG A 101 1.39 -21.29 12.16
N TYR A 102 2.73 -21.29 12.22
CA TYR A 102 3.52 -22.54 12.18
C TYR A 102 3.63 -23.19 13.56
N GLY A 103 3.66 -22.41 14.65
CA GLY A 103 3.57 -22.95 16.02
C GLY A 103 2.33 -23.83 16.19
N ALA A 104 1.18 -23.36 15.70
CA ALA A 104 -0.07 -24.14 15.65
C ALA A 104 0.01 -25.44 14.83
N ALA A 105 0.87 -25.50 13.81
CA ALA A 105 1.09 -26.69 12.98
C ALA A 105 2.06 -27.68 13.64
N ILE A 106 3.18 -27.18 14.18
CA ILE A 106 4.21 -27.98 14.88
C ILE A 106 3.60 -28.64 16.12
N ARG A 107 2.80 -27.91 16.91
CA ARG A 107 1.99 -28.43 18.02
C ARG A 107 1.23 -29.69 17.64
N LYS A 108 0.60 -29.70 16.46
CA LYS A 108 -0.17 -30.85 15.94
C LYS A 108 0.68 -31.99 15.41
N LYS A 109 1.87 -31.74 14.85
CA LYS A 109 2.74 -32.77 14.26
C LYS A 109 3.65 -33.43 15.30
N PHE A 110 4.09 -32.69 16.33
CA PHE A 110 5.08 -33.14 17.32
C PHE A 110 4.52 -33.31 18.73
N HIS A 111 3.22 -33.04 18.95
CA HIS A 111 2.54 -33.16 20.26
C HIS A 111 3.11 -32.32 21.41
N CYS A 112 3.97 -31.34 21.10
CA CYS A 112 4.46 -30.32 22.01
C CYS A 112 3.40 -29.26 22.34
N GLN A 113 3.60 -28.51 23.42
CA GLN A 113 2.75 -27.37 23.75
C GLN A 113 3.18 -26.11 22.99
N TRP A 114 2.22 -25.26 22.63
CA TRP A 114 2.49 -24.03 21.86
C TRP A 114 2.23 -22.78 22.69
N ILE A 115 3.28 -21.99 22.87
CA ILE A 115 3.23 -20.66 23.48
C ILE A 115 3.19 -19.64 22.36
N HIS A 116 2.23 -18.71 22.41
CA HIS A 116 2.06 -17.67 21.39
C HIS A 116 2.38 -16.29 21.95
N PHE A 117 3.40 -15.64 21.39
CA PHE A 117 3.86 -14.32 21.79
C PHE A 117 3.21 -13.23 20.93
N VAL A 118 2.39 -12.40 21.56
CA VAL A 118 1.79 -11.20 20.96
C VAL A 118 2.73 -10.02 21.21
N VAL A 119 3.34 -9.53 20.13
CA VAL A 119 4.36 -8.48 20.16
C VAL A 119 3.91 -7.17 19.50
N ARG A 120 2.76 -7.16 18.83
CA ARG A 120 2.29 -6.08 17.96
C ARG A 120 0.76 -5.94 18.01
N ASN A 121 0.23 -4.74 17.79
CA ASN A 121 -1.21 -4.51 17.61
C ASN A 121 -1.50 -3.96 16.20
N ALA A 122 -1.73 -4.87 15.24
CA ALA A 122 -1.83 -4.53 13.82
C ALA A 122 -2.99 -3.57 13.48
N GLU A 123 -4.14 -3.70 14.16
CA GLU A 123 -5.32 -2.86 13.92
C GLU A 123 -5.10 -1.42 14.41
N GLU A 124 -4.35 -1.23 15.49
CA GLU A 124 -4.03 0.09 16.03
C GLU A 124 -2.90 0.78 15.25
N GLU A 125 -1.83 0.04 14.91
CA GLU A 125 -0.75 0.56 14.05
C GLU A 125 -1.28 1.06 12.71
N ALA A 126 -2.23 0.32 12.11
CA ALA A 126 -2.80 0.65 10.81
C ALA A 126 -3.59 1.98 10.77
N MET A 127 -3.95 2.55 11.93
CA MET A 127 -4.55 3.89 12.02
C MET A 127 -3.55 5.02 11.73
N PHE A 128 -2.23 4.73 11.76
CA PHE A 128 -1.14 5.67 11.50
C PHE A 128 -0.31 5.28 10.26
N GLN A 129 -0.86 4.42 9.40
CA GLN A 129 -0.21 3.89 8.20
C GLN A 129 -0.81 4.49 6.93
N ASN A 130 -0.05 5.37 6.28
CA ASN A 130 -0.51 6.13 5.12
C ASN A 130 -0.23 5.41 3.80
N TYR A 131 -0.81 4.22 3.64
CA TYR A 131 -0.93 3.51 2.37
C TYR A 131 -2.37 3.00 2.14
N PRO A 132 -2.81 2.79 0.89
CA PRO A 132 -4.17 2.33 0.61
C PRO A 132 -4.47 0.95 1.23
N GLU A 133 -5.70 0.78 1.73
CA GLU A 133 -6.19 -0.45 2.39
C GLU A 133 -5.60 -0.79 3.76
N ALA A 134 -4.60 -0.05 4.28
CA ALA A 134 -3.89 -0.32 5.55
C ALA A 134 -4.79 -0.74 6.72
N ILE A 135 -5.80 0.07 7.07
CA ILE A 135 -6.76 -0.24 8.16
C ILE A 135 -7.45 -1.60 7.94
N SER A 136 -7.78 -1.96 6.71
CA SER A 136 -8.38 -3.26 6.39
C SER A 136 -7.36 -4.40 6.42
N GLU A 137 -6.07 -4.14 6.24
CA GLU A 137 -5.01 -5.14 6.41
C GLU A 137 -4.70 -5.36 7.89
N GLY A 138 -4.51 -4.30 8.67
CA GLY A 138 -4.35 -4.35 10.12
C GLY A 138 -5.52 -5.07 10.82
N GLN A 139 -6.76 -4.84 10.39
CA GLN A 139 -7.92 -5.60 10.87
C GLN A 139 -7.83 -7.11 10.56
N LYS A 140 -7.41 -7.50 9.33
CA LYS A 140 -7.22 -8.92 8.96
C LYS A 140 -6.11 -9.56 9.81
N GLU A 141 -4.99 -8.87 9.96
CA GLU A 141 -3.84 -9.32 10.74
C GLU A 141 -4.20 -9.47 12.23
N HIS A 142 -4.88 -8.49 12.83
CA HIS A 142 -5.37 -8.56 14.22
C HIS A 142 -6.39 -9.69 14.39
N THR A 143 -7.31 -9.89 13.44
CA THR A 143 -8.27 -11.01 13.47
C THR A 143 -7.54 -12.35 13.53
N VAL A 144 -6.49 -12.54 12.72
CA VAL A 144 -5.66 -13.76 12.74
C VAL A 144 -4.83 -13.87 14.03
N GLU A 145 -4.31 -12.76 14.56
CA GLU A 145 -3.56 -12.72 15.83
C GLU A 145 -4.44 -13.19 17.01
N VAL A 146 -5.68 -12.68 17.11
CA VAL A 146 -6.67 -13.12 18.11
C VAL A 146 -7.06 -14.58 17.89
N GLU A 147 -7.34 -14.99 16.65
CA GLU A 147 -7.62 -16.38 16.30
C GLU A 147 -6.47 -17.34 16.66
N LEU A 148 -5.22 -16.89 16.67
CA LEU A 148 -4.07 -17.70 17.11
C LEU A 148 -4.00 -17.75 18.65
N CYS A 149 -4.21 -16.62 19.32
CA CYS A 149 -4.26 -16.55 20.78
C CYS A 149 -5.34 -17.47 21.39
N GLU A 150 -6.51 -17.57 20.78
CA GLU A 150 -7.55 -18.53 21.19
C GLU A 150 -7.04 -19.98 21.19
N LYS A 151 -6.19 -20.34 20.21
CA LYS A 151 -5.78 -21.72 19.89
C LYS A 151 -4.44 -22.16 20.49
N ALA A 152 -3.65 -21.23 21.01
CA ALA A 152 -2.41 -21.48 21.75
C ALA A 152 -2.66 -22.23 23.07
N ASP A 153 -1.64 -22.83 23.67
CA ASP A 153 -1.74 -23.40 25.03
C ASP A 153 -1.55 -22.30 26.08
N LEU A 154 -0.58 -21.40 25.86
CA LEU A 154 -0.36 -20.17 26.64
C LEU A 154 -0.23 -18.97 25.69
N VAL A 155 -0.79 -17.82 26.07
CA VAL A 155 -0.55 -16.54 25.39
C VAL A 155 0.36 -15.69 26.26
N VAL A 156 1.38 -15.09 25.64
CA VAL A 156 2.28 -14.12 26.29
C VAL A 156 2.18 -12.79 25.55
N THR A 157 1.77 -11.73 26.23
CA THR A 157 1.73 -10.37 25.66
C THR A 157 2.93 -9.57 26.13
N VAL A 158 3.52 -8.78 25.23
CA VAL A 158 4.67 -7.92 25.53
C VAL A 158 4.21 -6.51 25.87
N GLY A 159 4.36 -6.10 27.12
CA GLY A 159 3.89 -4.80 27.60
C GLY A 159 2.45 -4.81 28.11
N HIS A 160 2.17 -3.94 29.09
CA HIS A 160 0.85 -3.76 29.67
C HIS A 160 -0.22 -3.44 28.60
N LYS A 161 0.10 -2.56 27.65
CA LYS A 161 -0.75 -2.18 26.52
C LYS A 161 -1.31 -3.35 25.73
N LEU A 162 -0.44 -4.26 25.28
CA LEU A 162 -0.85 -5.46 24.57
C LEU A 162 -1.62 -6.41 25.50
N ASN A 163 -1.23 -6.48 26.78
CA ASN A 163 -1.94 -7.28 27.76
C ASN A 163 -3.40 -6.82 27.96
N GLU A 164 -3.66 -5.52 28.04
CA GLU A 164 -5.02 -4.98 28.16
C GLU A 164 -5.82 -5.12 26.86
N SER A 165 -5.21 -4.77 25.72
CA SER A 165 -5.82 -4.93 24.40
C SER A 165 -6.26 -6.38 24.13
N PHE A 166 -5.37 -7.35 24.36
CA PHE A 166 -5.69 -8.76 24.11
C PHE A 166 -6.52 -9.41 25.23
N LYS A 167 -6.46 -8.94 26.49
CA LYS A 167 -7.47 -9.30 27.51
C LYS A 167 -8.88 -8.84 27.13
N SER A 168 -9.00 -7.68 26.48
CA SER A 168 -10.27 -7.20 25.94
C SER A 168 -10.74 -8.07 24.77
N ALA A 169 -9.86 -8.29 23.78
CA ALA A 169 -10.17 -9.09 22.59
C ALA A 169 -10.47 -10.57 22.86
N LEU A 170 -9.90 -11.15 23.93
CA LEU A 170 -10.08 -12.57 24.32
C LEU A 170 -11.06 -12.75 25.51
N ARG A 171 -11.83 -11.71 25.85
CA ARG A 171 -12.73 -11.69 27.02
C ARG A 171 -13.85 -12.75 26.95
N HIS A 172 -14.27 -13.14 25.75
CA HIS A 172 -15.29 -14.17 25.52
C HIS A 172 -14.78 -15.59 25.78
N CYS A 173 -13.50 -15.88 25.47
CA CYS A 173 -12.92 -17.22 25.59
C CYS A 173 -12.17 -17.47 26.91
N LYS A 174 -12.05 -16.45 27.78
CA LYS A 174 -11.37 -16.53 29.10
C LYS A 174 -9.94 -17.08 29.02
N LYS A 175 -9.19 -16.67 27.99
CA LYS A 175 -7.81 -17.14 27.80
C LYS A 175 -6.91 -16.71 28.97
N GLU A 176 -6.01 -17.59 29.41
CA GLU A 176 -4.91 -17.20 30.28
C GLU A 176 -3.84 -16.46 29.46
N ILE A 177 -3.45 -15.27 29.93
CA ILE A 177 -2.52 -14.37 29.24
C ILE A 177 -1.48 -13.89 30.24
N LEU A 178 -0.26 -14.40 30.10
CA LEU A 178 0.90 -13.93 30.85
C LEU A 178 1.40 -12.60 30.26
N ASN A 179 1.82 -11.68 31.12
CA ASN A 179 2.38 -10.40 30.71
C ASN A 179 3.90 -10.40 30.90
N LEU A 180 4.65 -10.10 29.85
CA LEU A 180 6.11 -9.94 29.88
C LEU A 180 6.46 -8.46 29.66
N ILE A 181 7.22 -7.86 30.57
CA ILE A 181 7.77 -6.51 30.40
C ILE A 181 9.26 -6.63 30.07
N PRO A 182 9.70 -6.26 28.85
CA PRO A 182 11.11 -6.31 28.48
C PRO A 182 12.00 -5.54 29.46
N GLY A 183 13.04 -6.20 29.96
CA GLY A 183 14.04 -5.64 30.89
C GLY A 183 15.20 -4.95 30.17
N ILE A 184 16.08 -4.28 30.95
CA ILE A 184 17.30 -3.63 30.44
C ILE A 184 18.17 -4.61 29.65
N PHE A 185 18.67 -4.18 28.49
CA PHE A 185 19.59 -4.92 27.63
C PHE A 185 21.04 -4.71 28.10
N GLU A 186 21.61 -5.71 28.78
CA GLU A 186 22.93 -5.56 29.42
C GLU A 186 24.07 -5.30 28.42
N GLU A 187 23.99 -5.81 27.19
CA GLU A 187 24.99 -5.60 26.13
C GLU A 187 25.03 -4.16 25.55
N PHE A 188 24.22 -3.23 26.07
CA PHE A 188 24.33 -1.79 25.81
C PHE A 188 24.89 -0.97 26.97
N ILE A 189 25.15 -1.56 28.14
CA ILE A 189 25.67 -0.82 29.29
C ILE A 189 27.14 -0.48 29.02
N ASP A 190 27.41 0.79 28.71
CA ASP A 190 28.75 1.37 28.73
C ASP A 190 28.98 2.10 30.06
N GLU A 191 30.05 1.72 30.78
CA GLU A 191 30.48 2.32 32.03
C GLU A 191 31.31 3.61 31.81
N ASN A 192 31.70 3.89 30.56
CA ASN A 192 32.61 4.99 30.16
C ASN A 192 31.87 6.12 29.42
N GLN A 193 30.56 6.24 29.61
CA GLN A 193 29.71 7.20 28.89
C GLN A 193 29.91 8.64 29.41
N GLU A 194 30.98 9.29 28.97
CA GLU A 194 31.32 10.67 29.37
C GLU A 194 30.37 11.71 28.77
N PHE A 195 29.88 12.62 29.62
CA PHE A 195 29.13 13.82 29.21
C PHE A 195 29.98 14.74 28.32
N ARG A 196 29.46 15.09 27.14
CA ARG A 196 30.13 16.02 26.21
C ARG A 196 29.56 17.43 26.37
N ASP A 197 30.39 18.37 26.84
CA ASP A 197 30.05 19.79 26.87
C ASP A 197 30.09 20.37 25.45
N SER A 198 28.95 20.30 24.75
CA SER A 198 28.81 20.57 23.31
C SER A 198 27.77 21.66 23.05
N LYS A 199 28.09 22.63 22.18
CA LYS A 199 27.11 23.61 21.65
C LYS A 199 26.15 23.02 20.60
N ARG A 200 26.26 21.72 20.34
CA ARG A 200 25.43 20.96 19.42
C ARG A 200 24.77 19.82 20.18
N PHE A 201 23.45 19.76 20.10
CA PHE A 201 22.62 18.74 20.74
C PHE A 201 22.14 17.76 19.67
N GLU A 202 22.59 16.51 19.77
CA GLU A 202 22.41 15.46 18.77
C GLU A 202 21.25 14.53 19.20
N ILE A 203 20.14 14.61 18.47
CA ILE A 203 18.86 13.96 18.77
C ILE A 203 18.67 12.77 17.81
N LEU A 204 18.27 11.60 18.31
CA LEU A 204 18.05 10.38 17.53
C LEU A 204 16.56 10.04 17.41
N VAL A 205 16.13 9.56 16.23
CA VAL A 205 14.84 8.88 16.05
C VAL A 205 15.01 7.71 15.06
N PHE A 206 14.27 6.62 15.29
CA PHE A 206 14.33 5.41 14.46
C PHE A 206 13.12 5.30 13.51
N GLY A 207 13.39 4.92 12.25
CA GLY A 207 12.35 4.62 11.26
C GLY A 207 12.89 4.45 9.83
N ARG A 208 12.18 3.69 9.01
CA ARG A 208 12.56 3.36 7.62
C ARG A 208 12.11 4.43 6.63
N GLY A 209 11.13 5.25 7.01
CA GLY A 209 10.65 6.39 6.24
C GLY A 209 9.70 6.02 5.10
N ASN A 210 9.09 4.84 5.15
CA ASN A 210 8.13 4.40 4.14
C ASN A 210 6.70 4.86 4.49
N THR A 211 5.71 4.41 3.74
CA THR A 211 4.29 4.70 3.99
C THR A 211 3.70 3.93 5.16
N GLU A 212 4.36 2.86 5.62
CA GLU A 212 3.97 2.06 6.79
C GLU A 212 4.48 2.66 8.10
N ASP A 213 5.54 3.49 8.08
CA ASP A 213 6.24 3.88 9.32
C ASP A 213 6.57 5.37 9.50
N PHE A 214 6.52 6.22 8.46
CA PHE A 214 6.89 7.63 8.62
C PHE A 214 5.96 8.42 9.56
N GLU A 215 4.67 8.06 9.62
CA GLU A 215 3.69 8.70 10.50
C GLU A 215 3.48 7.90 11.78
N LEU A 216 3.34 6.57 11.68
CA LEU A 216 3.38 5.65 12.81
C LEU A 216 4.57 5.89 13.77
N LYS A 217 5.81 6.11 13.26
CA LYS A 217 7.01 6.42 14.08
C LYS A 217 7.24 7.92 14.35
N GLY A 218 6.30 8.79 13.97
CA GLY A 218 6.37 10.23 14.25
C GLY A 218 7.57 10.95 13.64
N LEU A 219 8.12 10.48 12.51
CA LEU A 219 9.31 11.07 11.90
C LEU A 219 9.10 12.53 11.47
N HIS A 220 7.86 12.87 11.12
CA HIS A 220 7.40 14.25 10.93
C HIS A 220 7.47 15.06 12.23
N VAL A 221 6.87 14.58 13.32
CA VAL A 221 6.89 15.24 14.65
C VAL A 221 8.32 15.55 15.11
N ALA A 222 9.25 14.61 14.91
CA ALA A 222 10.67 14.84 15.23
C ALA A 222 11.30 15.95 14.37
N ALA A 223 10.99 16.01 13.08
CA ALA A 223 11.48 17.06 12.18
C ALA A 223 10.88 18.43 12.52
N GLU A 224 9.57 18.50 12.78
CA GLU A 224 8.86 19.75 13.11
C GLU A 224 9.33 20.33 14.45
N ALA A 225 9.54 19.47 15.46
CA ALA A 225 10.07 19.91 16.76
C ALA A 225 11.49 20.47 16.65
N VAL A 226 12.38 19.83 15.87
CA VAL A 226 13.75 20.32 15.64
C VAL A 226 13.78 21.56 14.74
N ALA A 227 12.83 21.70 13.80
CA ALA A 227 12.66 22.92 13.03
C ALA A 227 12.23 24.10 13.92
N GLN A 228 11.26 23.90 14.82
CA GLN A 228 10.81 24.94 15.76
C GLN A 228 11.96 25.41 16.66
N LEU A 229 12.69 24.49 17.30
CA LEU A 229 13.76 24.81 18.25
C LEU A 229 14.83 25.75 17.67
N ASN A 230 15.20 25.55 16.41
CA ASN A 230 16.21 26.35 15.74
C ASN A 230 15.66 27.71 15.21
N ALA A 231 14.33 27.90 15.16
CA ALA A 231 13.72 29.19 14.81
C ALA A 231 13.74 30.20 15.97
N GLU A 232 13.95 29.73 17.21
CA GLU A 232 13.86 30.54 18.44
C GLU A 232 15.16 31.31 18.78
N HIS A 233 16.08 31.47 17.82
CA HIS A 233 17.35 32.22 17.95
C HIS A 233 18.22 31.82 19.16
N ASP A 234 18.22 30.54 19.52
CA ASP A 234 19.12 29.95 20.53
C ASP A 234 20.58 29.93 20.05
N LEU A 235 21.55 29.92 20.99
CA LEU A 235 22.97 29.67 20.70
C LEU A 235 23.27 28.18 20.50
N THR A 236 22.32 27.33 20.88
CA THR A 236 22.36 25.87 20.78
C THR A 236 21.99 25.42 19.37
N THR A 237 22.77 24.51 18.78
CA THR A 237 22.45 23.90 17.47
C THR A 237 21.83 22.52 17.63
N TYR A 238 20.54 22.38 17.32
CA TYR A 238 19.82 21.10 17.45
C TYR A 238 19.91 20.32 16.13
N THR A 239 20.38 19.07 16.17
CA THR A 239 20.54 18.20 14.99
C THR A 239 19.75 16.90 15.17
N LEU A 240 18.96 16.52 14.17
CA LEU A 240 18.21 15.28 14.10
C LEU A 240 18.97 14.23 13.28
N LYS A 241 19.31 13.11 13.91
CA LYS A 241 19.75 11.86 13.28
C LYS A 241 18.54 10.94 13.12
N VAL A 242 18.17 10.63 11.87
CA VAL A 242 17.15 9.62 11.56
C VAL A 242 17.83 8.36 11.08
N VAL A 243 17.59 7.24 11.77
CA VAL A 243 18.28 5.96 11.52
C VAL A 243 17.28 4.85 11.22
N GLY A 244 17.51 4.12 10.13
CA GLY A 244 16.65 3.01 9.72
C GLY A 244 16.25 3.01 8.25
N ALA A 245 16.57 4.08 7.50
CA ALA A 245 16.31 4.18 6.08
C ALA A 245 16.84 2.92 5.32
N PRO A 246 16.04 2.29 4.44
CA PRO A 246 16.54 1.20 3.62
C PRO A 246 17.68 1.68 2.72
N GLU A 247 18.63 0.79 2.44
CA GLU A 247 19.82 1.11 1.65
C GLU A 247 19.45 1.63 0.25
N GLY A 248 19.98 2.80 -0.13
CA GLY A 248 19.62 3.50 -1.36
C GLY A 248 18.30 4.28 -1.29
N LYS A 249 17.78 4.58 -0.08
CA LYS A 249 16.58 5.42 0.14
C LYS A 249 16.81 6.57 1.12
N GLN A 250 18.03 6.75 1.63
CA GLN A 250 18.40 7.81 2.59
C GLN A 250 17.99 9.20 2.07
N GLU A 251 18.24 9.48 0.79
CA GLU A 251 17.91 10.75 0.13
C GLU A 251 16.39 10.97 0.05
N LYS A 252 15.62 9.91 -0.27
CA LYS A 252 14.15 9.99 -0.35
C LYS A 252 13.53 10.29 1.02
N LEU A 253 14.08 9.72 2.09
CA LEU A 253 13.67 10.09 3.45
C LEU A 253 14.13 11.51 3.81
N ALA A 254 15.34 11.91 3.44
CA ALA A 254 15.82 13.27 3.69
C ALA A 254 14.96 14.35 3.00
N GLU A 255 14.53 14.15 1.75
CA GLU A 255 13.59 15.08 1.10
C GLU A 255 12.20 15.04 1.75
N LYS A 256 11.69 13.87 2.17
CA LYS A 256 10.40 13.78 2.88
C LYS A 256 10.44 14.45 4.26
N LEU A 257 11.60 14.48 4.94
CA LEU A 257 11.75 15.20 6.21
C LEU A 257 11.81 16.72 6.00
N LYS A 258 12.47 17.20 4.94
CA LYS A 258 12.55 18.64 4.63
C LYS A 258 11.19 19.30 4.33
N SER A 259 10.18 18.56 3.88
CA SER A 259 8.82 19.13 3.76
C SER A 259 8.20 19.50 5.12
N HIS A 260 8.78 19.01 6.22
CA HIS A 260 8.45 19.37 7.60
C HIS A 260 9.40 20.45 8.16
N MET A 261 9.83 21.39 7.31
CA MET A 261 10.54 22.64 7.63
C MET A 261 11.96 22.51 8.23
N ILE A 262 12.45 21.31 8.53
CA ILE A 262 13.83 21.09 9.03
C ILE A 262 14.89 21.46 7.96
N LEU A 263 15.93 22.19 8.36
CA LEU A 263 16.98 22.65 7.44
C LEU A 263 17.97 21.51 7.11
N PRO A 264 18.56 21.48 5.91
CA PRO A 264 19.58 20.50 5.53
C PRO A 264 20.84 20.48 6.41
N SER A 265 21.10 21.54 7.19
CA SER A 265 22.19 21.61 8.18
C SER A 265 21.85 20.94 9.52
N GLN A 266 20.56 20.71 9.79
CA GLN A 266 20.02 20.13 11.03
C GLN A 266 19.70 18.64 10.88
N LEU A 267 19.81 18.05 9.69
CA LEU A 267 19.33 16.71 9.39
C LEU A 267 20.46 15.77 8.92
N ILE A 268 20.56 14.62 9.58
CA ILE A 268 21.42 13.50 9.20
C ILE A 268 20.52 12.26 9.01
N VAL A 269 20.55 11.61 7.85
CA VAL A 269 19.84 10.35 7.62
C VAL A 269 20.85 9.21 7.42
N ARG A 270 20.69 8.12 8.16
CA ARG A 270 21.53 6.91 8.05
C ARG A 270 20.69 5.67 7.79
N SER A 271 21.30 4.68 7.14
CA SER A 271 20.71 3.35 7.00
C SER A 271 20.69 2.60 8.34
N PHE A 272 19.89 1.53 8.43
CA PHE A 272 19.89 0.67 9.61
C PHE A 272 21.26 -0.01 9.85
N TYR A 273 21.61 -0.24 11.12
CA TYR A 273 22.86 -0.87 11.53
C TYR A 273 22.69 -2.37 11.77
N LYS A 274 23.20 -3.21 10.86
CA LYS A 274 23.15 -4.68 10.96
C LYS A 274 23.96 -5.27 12.13
N GLU A 275 24.80 -4.49 12.79
CA GLU A 275 25.69 -4.93 13.89
C GLU A 275 25.33 -4.23 15.20
N ARG A 276 24.99 -4.99 16.23
CA ARG A 276 24.70 -4.53 17.61
C ARG A 276 25.74 -3.52 18.12
N ARG A 277 27.03 -3.77 17.86
CA ARG A 277 28.15 -2.90 18.26
C ARG A 277 28.10 -1.50 17.62
N LYS A 278 27.59 -1.37 16.40
CA LYS A 278 27.41 -0.08 15.72
C LYS A 278 26.19 0.69 16.23
N LEU A 279 25.18 -0.02 16.75
CA LEU A 279 24.05 0.57 17.45
C LEU A 279 24.46 1.09 18.85
N ALA A 280 25.30 0.35 19.58
CA ALA A 280 25.93 0.85 20.81
C ALA A 280 26.78 2.12 20.57
N GLN A 281 27.58 2.13 19.49
CA GLN A 281 28.33 3.32 19.06
C GLN A 281 27.41 4.49 18.68
N LEU A 282 26.29 4.24 18.01
CA LEU A 282 25.31 5.28 17.69
C LEU A 282 24.74 5.94 18.95
N PHE A 283 24.44 5.15 20.00
CA PHE A 283 23.97 5.70 21.27
C PHE A 283 25.01 6.57 21.97
N SER A 284 26.32 6.28 21.85
CA SER A 284 27.39 7.18 22.32
C SER A 284 27.74 8.33 21.37
N GLU A 285 26.97 8.53 20.29
CA GLU A 285 27.02 9.75 19.47
C GLU A 285 25.86 10.75 19.73
N VAL A 286 24.94 10.48 20.66
CA VAL A 286 23.69 11.25 20.80
C VAL A 286 23.36 11.58 22.26
N ASP A 287 22.68 12.71 22.46
CA ASP A 287 22.35 13.27 23.77
C ASP A 287 20.90 12.97 24.19
N LEU A 288 20.05 12.57 23.23
CA LEU A 288 18.62 12.30 23.43
C LEU A 288 18.09 11.36 22.33
N VAL A 289 17.27 10.37 22.69
CA VAL A 289 16.49 9.55 21.75
C VAL A 289 15.00 9.86 21.88
N LEU A 290 14.35 10.11 20.75
CA LEU A 290 12.90 10.33 20.64
C LEU A 290 12.21 9.07 20.14
N MET A 291 11.03 8.81 20.70
CA MET A 291 10.05 7.86 20.16
C MET A 291 8.68 8.56 20.07
N PRO A 292 8.51 9.50 19.12
CA PRO A 292 7.33 10.34 18.97
C PRO A 292 6.19 9.65 18.20
N SER A 293 6.17 8.32 18.25
CA SER A 293 5.26 7.47 17.49
C SER A 293 3.79 7.77 17.80
N GLY A 294 2.93 7.68 16.78
CA GLY A 294 1.47 7.76 16.97
C GLY A 294 0.95 6.60 17.84
N THR A 295 1.59 5.43 17.68
CA THR A 295 1.47 4.29 18.60
C THR A 295 2.74 3.44 18.58
N GLU A 296 3.07 2.84 19.72
CA GLU A 296 3.95 1.66 19.79
C GLU A 296 3.24 0.53 20.53
N ALA A 297 3.50 -0.71 20.12
CA ALA A 297 3.11 -1.90 20.87
C ALA A 297 3.87 -1.98 22.21
N PHE A 298 5.19 -1.74 22.17
CA PHE A 298 6.02 -1.57 23.36
C PHE A 298 6.94 -0.35 23.24
N GLY A 299 7.87 -0.35 22.27
CA GLY A 299 8.84 0.74 22.09
C GLY A 299 10.29 0.34 22.37
N LEU A 300 10.71 -0.82 21.88
CA LEU A 300 12.00 -1.44 22.24
C LEU A 300 13.21 -0.53 22.00
N SER A 301 13.26 0.26 20.92
CA SER A 301 14.41 1.13 20.62
C SER A 301 14.64 2.24 21.64
N ALA A 302 13.59 2.67 22.37
CA ALA A 302 13.75 3.58 23.50
C ALA A 302 14.20 2.85 24.78
N LEU A 303 13.83 1.58 24.96
CA LEU A 303 14.39 0.74 26.03
C LEU A 303 15.87 0.39 25.76
N GLU A 304 16.27 0.19 24.51
CA GLU A 304 17.68 0.04 24.10
C GLU A 304 18.48 1.31 24.41
N ALA A 305 17.94 2.49 24.10
CA ALA A 305 18.55 3.78 24.43
C ALA A 305 18.66 4.01 25.96
N LEU A 306 17.62 3.70 26.73
CA LEU A 306 17.63 3.74 28.20
C LEU A 306 18.65 2.75 28.77
N SER A 307 18.78 1.57 28.18
CA SER A 307 19.81 0.58 28.56
C SER A 307 21.21 1.13 28.32
N ALA A 308 21.39 1.86 27.21
CA ALA A 308 22.59 2.59 26.83
C ALA A 308 22.79 3.92 27.56
N GLY A 309 22.07 4.20 28.66
CA GLY A 309 22.25 5.41 29.49
C GLY A 309 21.87 6.74 28.81
N VAL A 310 21.29 6.70 27.61
CA VAL A 310 20.90 7.91 26.87
C VAL A 310 19.53 8.41 27.35
N PRO A 311 19.35 9.72 27.58
CA PRO A 311 18.03 10.31 27.79
C PRO A 311 17.01 9.94 26.71
N ILE A 312 15.78 9.66 27.14
CA ILE A 312 14.67 9.31 26.24
C ILE A 312 13.46 10.24 26.43
N LEU A 313 12.74 10.49 25.34
CA LEU A 313 11.38 11.03 25.35
C LEU A 313 10.46 10.12 24.53
N VAL A 314 9.41 9.59 25.16
CA VAL A 314 8.53 8.57 24.59
C VAL A 314 7.08 9.05 24.51
N THR A 315 6.38 8.69 23.43
CA THR A 315 4.93 8.87 23.30
C THR A 315 4.20 8.16 24.45
N HIS A 316 3.22 8.83 25.06
CA HIS A 316 2.37 8.21 26.09
C HIS A 316 1.63 6.96 25.56
N ASN A 317 1.37 6.89 24.25
CA ASN A 317 0.69 5.77 23.61
C ASN A 317 1.64 4.58 23.32
N SER A 318 2.39 4.13 24.32
CA SER A 318 3.37 3.04 24.19
C SER A 318 3.44 2.14 25.43
N GLY A 319 3.61 0.83 25.23
CA GLY A 319 3.75 -0.13 26.33
C GLY A 319 4.99 0.10 27.22
N LEU A 320 6.01 0.81 26.73
CA LEU A 320 7.14 1.29 27.53
C LEU A 320 6.76 2.50 28.39
N ALA A 321 5.91 3.42 27.92
CA ALA A 321 5.41 4.52 28.76
C ALA A 321 4.62 3.97 29.95
N GLU A 322 3.69 3.03 29.73
CA GLU A 322 2.92 2.36 30.80
C GLU A 322 3.78 1.53 31.78
N ALA A 323 4.98 1.10 31.37
CA ALA A 323 5.96 0.50 32.26
C ALA A 323 6.73 1.57 33.05
N LEU A 324 7.13 2.66 32.38
CA LEU A 324 7.82 3.80 33.00
C LEU A 324 6.97 4.56 34.02
N GLU A 325 5.64 4.63 33.86
CA GLU A 325 4.73 5.24 34.86
C GLU A 325 4.81 4.57 36.24
N LYS A 326 5.19 3.29 36.28
CA LYS A 326 5.27 2.48 37.51
C LYS A 326 6.67 2.55 38.15
N VAL A 327 7.66 3.03 37.39
CA VAL A 327 9.04 3.19 37.85
C VAL A 327 9.25 4.63 38.35
N PRO A 328 9.86 4.84 39.53
CA PRO A 328 10.17 6.18 40.01
C PRO A 328 10.91 7.03 38.97
N PHE A 329 10.44 8.27 38.79
CA PHE A 329 10.90 9.25 37.78
C PHE A 329 10.60 8.94 36.31
N GLY A 330 10.09 7.75 35.96
CA GLY A 330 9.87 7.35 34.56
C GLY A 330 8.86 8.22 33.81
N SER A 331 7.86 8.77 34.51
CA SER A 331 6.92 9.74 33.94
C SER A 331 7.56 11.05 33.46
N THR A 332 8.78 11.39 33.88
CA THR A 332 9.50 12.57 33.36
C THR A 332 10.01 12.41 31.92
N CYS A 333 10.00 11.17 31.41
CA CYS A 333 10.36 10.82 30.03
C CYS A 333 9.14 10.68 29.10
N ILE A 334 7.91 10.81 29.62
CA ILE A 334 6.68 10.58 28.85
C ILE A 334 6.17 11.91 28.27
N VAL A 335 5.68 11.87 27.03
CA VAL A 335 5.15 13.02 26.29
C VAL A 335 3.76 12.67 25.74
N ASP A 336 2.75 13.47 26.11
CA ASP A 336 1.39 13.33 25.59
C ASP A 336 1.37 13.55 24.07
N SER A 337 0.53 12.83 23.33
CA SER A 337 0.49 12.94 21.86
C SER A 337 0.03 14.31 21.32
N ASN A 338 -0.53 15.16 22.18
CA ASN A 338 -0.90 16.55 21.87
C ASN A 338 0.09 17.60 22.43
N ALA A 339 1.16 17.18 23.11
CA ALA A 339 2.13 18.10 23.70
C ALA A 339 3.14 18.63 22.66
N ASN A 340 3.69 19.82 22.91
CA ASN A 340 4.76 20.34 22.07
C ASN A 340 6.08 19.60 22.35
N TRP A 341 6.51 18.79 21.38
CA TRP A 341 7.76 18.04 21.43
C TRP A 341 9.00 18.95 21.48
N ALA A 342 8.96 20.15 20.90
CA ALA A 342 10.04 21.13 21.03
C ALA A 342 10.26 21.52 22.49
N ASP A 343 9.19 21.84 23.23
CA ASP A 343 9.28 22.17 24.66
C ASP A 343 9.79 21.00 25.51
N ALA A 344 9.42 19.76 25.17
CA ALA A 344 9.92 18.56 25.84
C ALA A 344 11.44 18.41 25.64
N ILE A 345 11.92 18.49 24.39
CA ILE A 345 13.34 18.47 24.03
C ILE A 345 14.11 19.60 24.74
N LYS A 346 13.55 20.82 24.76
CA LYS A 346 14.17 22.00 25.39
C LYS A 346 14.31 21.86 26.91
N LYS A 347 13.40 21.14 27.57
CA LYS A 347 13.48 20.81 29.02
C LYS A 347 14.60 19.80 29.33
N VAL A 348 14.88 18.86 28.41
CA VAL A 348 16.02 17.93 28.52
C VAL A 348 17.33 18.70 28.36
N TRP A 349 17.49 19.43 27.26
CA TRP A 349 18.70 20.22 26.97
C TRP A 349 19.11 21.15 28.13
N LYS A 350 18.16 21.96 28.65
CA LYS A 350 18.42 22.91 29.75
C LYS A 350 18.96 22.29 31.05
N ASN A 351 18.80 20.97 31.22
CA ASN A 351 19.21 20.25 32.43
C ASN A 351 20.09 19.03 32.09
N LEU A 352 20.75 19.00 30.93
CA LEU A 352 21.29 17.77 30.33
C LEU A 352 22.19 16.96 31.27
N LYS A 353 23.10 17.61 32.01
CA LYS A 353 23.97 16.95 33.00
C LYS A 353 23.18 16.25 34.12
N THR A 354 22.09 16.86 34.59
CA THR A 354 21.17 16.25 35.56
C THR A 354 20.37 15.13 34.91
N ARG A 355 19.93 15.30 33.66
CA ARG A 355 19.16 14.30 32.91
C ARG A 355 19.94 12.99 32.72
N PHE A 356 21.25 13.02 32.45
CA PHE A 356 22.07 11.81 32.44
C PHE A 356 22.05 11.09 33.81
N GLN A 357 22.20 11.82 34.93
CA GLN A 357 22.14 11.24 36.27
C GLN A 357 20.74 10.69 36.62
N GLU A 358 19.68 11.36 36.21
CA GLU A 358 18.29 10.88 36.34
C GLU A 358 18.04 9.61 35.52
N VAL A 359 18.63 9.52 34.31
CA VAL A 359 18.53 8.35 33.42
C VAL A 359 19.28 7.16 33.98
N ASP A 360 20.43 7.35 34.63
CA ASP A 360 21.10 6.28 35.39
C ASP A 360 20.24 5.76 36.54
N MET A 361 19.60 6.65 37.30
CA MET A 361 18.68 6.24 38.37
C MET A 361 17.47 5.50 37.80
N LEU A 362 16.90 5.99 36.69
CA LEU A 362 15.76 5.38 36.00
C LEU A 362 16.10 4.01 35.42
N ARG A 363 17.24 3.87 34.72
CA ARG A 363 17.80 2.59 34.21
C ARG A 363 17.91 1.56 35.33
N ASN A 364 18.49 1.95 36.46
CA ASN A 364 18.69 1.05 37.60
C ASN A 364 17.36 0.68 38.30
N LYS A 365 16.41 1.62 38.44
CA LYS A 365 15.08 1.32 38.99
C LYS A 365 14.26 0.42 38.06
N TYR A 366 14.30 0.69 36.75
CA TYR A 366 13.66 -0.15 35.73
C TYR A 366 14.25 -1.56 35.70
N LYS A 367 15.58 -1.72 35.83
CA LYS A 367 16.25 -3.03 35.92
C LYS A 367 15.81 -3.84 37.14
N ALA A 368 15.55 -3.17 38.27
CA ALA A 368 15.10 -3.81 39.50
C ALA A 368 13.63 -4.27 39.40
N GLU A 369 12.75 -3.43 38.84
CA GLU A 369 11.32 -3.73 38.66
C GLU A 369 11.08 -4.81 37.59
N TYR A 370 11.72 -4.66 36.42
CA TYR A 370 11.51 -5.51 35.24
C TYR A 370 12.73 -6.37 34.94
N SER A 371 13.19 -7.09 35.96
CA SER A 371 14.33 -8.03 35.82
C SER A 371 14.02 -9.16 34.83
N TRP A 372 14.94 -9.39 33.88
CA TRP A 372 14.86 -10.51 32.95
C TRP A 372 14.86 -11.85 33.66
N ASN A 373 15.79 -12.07 34.60
CA ASN A 373 15.94 -13.33 35.31
C ASN A 373 14.66 -13.71 36.07
N VAL A 374 14.03 -12.76 36.78
CA VAL A 374 12.80 -12.99 37.55
C VAL A 374 11.63 -13.37 36.63
N GLN A 375 11.47 -12.66 35.50
CA GLN A 375 10.38 -12.94 34.56
C GLN A 375 10.60 -14.24 33.76
N CYS A 376 11.85 -14.56 33.41
CA CYS A 376 12.20 -15.82 32.75
C CYS A 376 11.98 -17.02 33.69
N ALA A 377 12.34 -16.89 34.98
CA ALA A 377 12.05 -17.90 36.00
C ALA A 377 10.53 -18.08 36.19
N ALA A 378 9.77 -16.98 36.34
CA ALA A 378 8.31 -17.04 36.46
C ALA A 378 7.62 -17.68 35.23
N LEU A 379 8.13 -17.42 34.02
CA LEU A 379 7.70 -18.10 32.80
C LEU A 379 8.03 -19.59 32.86
N VAL A 380 9.25 -19.98 33.24
CA VAL A 380 9.66 -21.40 33.34
C VAL A 380 8.81 -22.16 34.37
N GLU A 381 8.54 -21.61 35.55
CA GLU A 381 7.62 -22.23 36.52
C GLU A 381 6.19 -22.36 35.98
N LYS A 382 5.70 -21.34 35.24
CA LYS A 382 4.40 -21.46 34.58
C LYS A 382 4.38 -22.59 33.55
N LEU A 383 5.45 -22.76 32.76
CA LEU A 383 5.53 -23.84 31.77
C LEU A 383 5.63 -25.23 32.41
N LYS A 384 6.40 -25.40 33.50
CA LYS A 384 6.41 -26.64 34.29
C LYS A 384 5.01 -27.04 34.74
N SER A 385 4.24 -26.10 35.29
CA SER A 385 2.86 -26.33 35.75
C SER A 385 1.87 -26.73 34.65
N MET A 386 2.23 -26.57 33.37
CA MET A 386 1.44 -27.04 32.23
C MET A 386 1.79 -28.47 31.78
N CYS A 387 2.88 -29.06 32.30
CA CYS A 387 3.41 -30.37 31.91
C CYS A 387 3.70 -31.27 33.13
N PRO A 388 2.68 -31.90 33.76
CA PRO A 388 2.85 -32.76 34.94
C PRO A 388 3.81 -33.96 34.74
N GLU A 389 4.08 -34.38 33.51
CA GLU A 389 5.06 -35.43 33.18
C GLU A 389 6.53 -35.00 33.35
N LEU A 390 6.79 -33.70 33.50
CA LEU A 390 8.10 -33.16 33.90
C LEU A 390 8.25 -33.17 35.43
N GLU A 391 7.17 -32.93 36.17
CA GLU A 391 7.14 -32.97 37.64
C GLU A 391 7.24 -34.41 38.16
N ASN A 392 6.41 -35.33 37.64
CA ASN A 392 6.33 -36.74 38.09
C ASN A 392 7.61 -37.58 37.83
N LYS A 393 8.64 -37.01 37.19
CA LYS A 393 9.98 -37.63 37.07
C LYS A 393 10.87 -37.42 38.29
N CYS A 394 10.48 -36.58 39.25
CA CYS A 394 11.16 -36.47 40.55
C CYS A 394 10.60 -37.46 41.57
N ASP A 395 9.27 -37.56 41.70
CA ASP A 395 8.64 -38.14 42.90
C ASP A 395 8.34 -39.65 42.84
N SER A 396 8.75 -40.35 41.78
CA SER A 396 8.37 -41.77 41.55
C SER A 396 9.28 -42.82 42.23
N GLN A 397 10.08 -42.45 43.24
CA GLN A 397 10.86 -43.40 44.06
C GLN A 397 10.99 -43.01 45.55
N ASP A 398 9.89 -42.87 46.30
CA ASP A 398 9.98 -42.91 47.78
C ASP A 398 8.72 -43.41 48.53
N GLU A 399 8.16 -44.56 48.11
CA GLU A 399 7.32 -45.40 48.99
C GLU A 399 7.88 -46.82 49.12
N ARG A 400 8.84 -46.98 50.05
CA ARG A 400 9.06 -48.21 50.86
C ARG A 400 10.15 -48.02 51.93
N ASP A 401 9.83 -47.33 53.03
CA ASP A 401 9.80 -47.99 54.35
C ASP A 401 9.26 -47.11 55.49
N SER A 402 8.70 -47.79 56.51
CA SER A 402 8.42 -47.28 57.87
C SER A 402 7.51 -46.02 58.06
N SER A 403 6.24 -46.29 58.38
CA SER A 403 5.47 -45.53 59.38
C SER A 403 5.36 -46.37 60.67
N PRO A 404 4.86 -45.88 61.83
CA PRO A 404 4.50 -44.50 62.20
C PRO A 404 5.11 -44.04 63.55
N LEU A 405 4.90 -42.77 63.95
CA LEU A 405 4.58 -42.35 65.34
C LEU A 405 4.11 -40.86 65.34
N PRO A 406 3.18 -40.41 66.24
CA PRO A 406 2.42 -39.18 65.99
C PRO A 406 2.64 -37.99 66.96
N LEU A 407 2.24 -36.81 66.48
CA LEU A 407 1.69 -35.66 67.23
C LEU A 407 2.49 -35.01 68.38
N LYS A 408 3.00 -33.78 68.12
CA LYS A 408 2.58 -32.56 68.87
C LYS A 408 3.06 -31.25 68.21
N GLN A 409 2.23 -30.21 68.32
CA GLN A 409 2.52 -28.82 67.88
C GLN A 409 3.01 -27.95 69.05
N PRO A 410 3.78 -26.90 68.75
CA PRO A 410 3.46 -25.53 69.18
C PRO A 410 3.24 -24.63 67.94
N LYS A 411 2.39 -23.60 67.87
CA LYS A 411 1.78 -22.67 68.85
C LYS A 411 2.74 -21.71 69.57
N VAL A 412 3.10 -20.63 68.85
CA VAL A 412 2.79 -19.21 69.20
C VAL A 412 2.96 -18.79 70.68
N HIS A 413 3.95 -17.96 71.01
CA HIS A 413 3.79 -16.49 71.26
C HIS A 413 5.11 -15.73 71.58
N PHE A 414 5.15 -14.47 71.12
CA PHE A 414 5.72 -13.19 71.65
C PHE A 414 6.83 -13.02 72.72
N ASP A 415 7.41 -11.80 72.69
CA ASP A 415 8.07 -11.02 73.77
C ASP A 415 9.52 -11.46 74.20
N GLN A 416 10.48 -10.59 74.60
CA GLN A 416 10.57 -9.15 74.98
C GLN A 416 11.79 -8.47 74.24
N GLU A 417 12.20 -7.19 74.37
CA GLU A 417 12.04 -6.12 75.40
C GLU A 417 11.89 -4.68 74.82
N GLU A 418 11.29 -3.78 75.62
CA GLU A 418 11.37 -2.32 75.46
C GLU A 418 12.45 -1.70 76.38
N THR A 419 13.09 -0.62 75.94
CA THR A 419 13.33 0.59 76.78
C THR A 419 13.43 1.81 75.85
N LYS A 420 12.55 2.83 75.85
CA LYS A 420 12.03 3.76 76.88
C LYS A 420 12.85 5.06 77.05
N LYS A 421 12.12 6.17 77.24
CA LYS A 421 12.52 7.57 77.48
C LYS A 421 12.95 8.38 76.26
N ASP A 422 12.71 9.69 76.17
CA ASP A 422 11.69 10.60 76.77
C ASP A 422 11.42 11.65 75.66
N ASP A 423 10.17 11.94 75.26
CA ASP A 423 9.29 13.03 75.73
C ASP A 423 9.91 14.47 75.76
N HIS A 424 9.05 15.46 75.49
CA HIS A 424 9.13 16.91 75.75
C HIS A 424 9.83 17.89 74.76
N ARG A 425 8.97 18.79 74.26
CA ARG A 425 9.17 20.23 73.89
C ARG A 425 9.83 20.54 72.53
N LYS A 426 9.35 21.47 71.69
CA LYS A 426 8.59 22.76 71.79
C LYS A 426 9.52 23.99 71.78
N MET A 427 9.27 24.92 70.82
CA MET A 427 9.84 26.29 70.71
C MET A 427 11.36 26.35 70.38
N GLU A 428 11.97 27.41 69.81
CA GLU A 428 11.50 28.55 68.98
C GLU A 428 12.70 29.26 68.27
N LEU A 429 12.37 30.19 67.36
CA LEU A 429 13.11 31.42 66.95
C LEU A 429 14.67 31.54 67.03
N LYS A 430 15.24 31.86 65.84
CA LYS A 430 16.09 33.05 65.51
C LYS A 430 17.55 33.26 66.03
N VAL A 431 18.41 33.53 65.03
CA VAL A 431 19.34 34.70 64.89
C VAL A 431 20.69 34.66 65.65
N VAL A 432 21.60 35.54 65.22
CA VAL A 432 23.02 35.74 65.59
C VAL A 432 23.93 34.67 64.96
N SER A 433 24.84 34.92 63.99
CA SER A 433 25.65 36.09 63.54
C SER A 433 26.99 36.27 64.27
N SER A 434 27.99 36.86 63.57
CA SER A 434 29.45 36.75 63.81
C SER A 434 30.01 35.32 63.65
N GLY A 435 31.23 35.06 63.15
CA GLY A 435 32.24 35.93 62.53
C GLY A 435 33.59 35.91 63.26
N HIS A 436 34.72 35.84 62.53
CA HIS A 436 36.06 36.41 62.84
C HIS A 436 37.09 36.07 61.74
N SER A 437 38.09 36.93 61.54
CA SER A 437 39.31 36.68 60.74
C SER A 437 40.44 36.11 61.61
N PRO A 438 41.47 35.47 61.01
CA PRO A 438 42.77 36.14 60.75
C PRO A 438 43.24 35.93 59.28
N SER A 439 43.98 36.81 58.57
CA SER A 439 45.42 37.19 58.69
C SER A 439 46.40 36.00 58.64
N THR A 440 47.51 35.97 57.87
CA THR A 440 48.26 37.06 57.20
C THR A 440 49.25 36.53 56.12
N SER A 441 49.94 37.45 55.42
CA SER A 441 51.11 37.30 54.52
C SER A 441 50.86 36.83 53.06
N GLY A 442 51.56 37.37 52.04
CA GLY A 442 52.40 38.59 52.01
C GLY A 442 53.33 38.69 50.78
N LYS A 443 53.72 39.93 50.41
CA LYS A 443 54.65 40.33 49.30
C LYS A 443 54.14 40.09 47.87
N ASP A 444 54.49 40.83 46.82
CA ASP A 444 55.08 42.19 46.56
C ASP A 444 54.63 42.56 45.10
N ARG A 445 54.81 43.72 44.44
CA ARG A 445 55.57 44.98 44.60
C ARG A 445 54.73 46.16 44.03
N ALA A 446 55.35 47.17 43.39
CA ALA A 446 54.74 48.30 42.67
C ALA A 446 55.75 48.89 41.63
N GLU A 447 55.45 50.05 41.02
CA GLU A 447 56.16 50.82 39.95
C GLU A 447 55.84 50.38 38.50
N SER A 448 55.68 51.23 37.48
CA SER A 448 55.62 52.72 37.31
C SER A 448 54.62 53.07 36.16
N ALA A 449 53.91 54.21 36.06
CA ALA A 449 54.31 55.61 35.75
C ALA A 449 55.14 55.75 34.44
N THR A 450 54.93 56.68 33.47
CA THR A 450 54.23 58.01 33.41
C THR A 450 53.83 58.45 31.97
N GLY A 451 52.74 59.24 31.80
CA GLY A 451 52.48 60.28 30.76
C GLY A 451 52.56 59.95 29.24
N ASP A 452 52.42 60.90 28.30
CA ASP A 452 51.53 62.10 28.21
C ASP A 452 51.49 62.69 26.76
N GLU A 453 50.41 63.44 26.45
CA GLU A 453 50.13 64.45 25.39
C GLU A 453 50.68 64.39 23.91
N ASP A 454 49.73 64.58 22.97
CA ASP A 454 49.71 65.33 21.69
C ASP A 454 50.70 65.15 20.50
N GLY A 455 50.13 65.28 19.28
CA GLY A 455 50.87 65.24 18.00
C GLY A 455 50.03 65.47 16.72
N ILE A 456 49.84 66.74 16.32
CA ILE A 456 49.16 67.27 15.10
C ILE A 456 50.05 68.45 14.60
N PRO A 457 50.18 68.89 13.29
CA PRO A 457 49.29 68.72 12.10
C PRO A 457 49.96 68.50 10.69
N LEU A 458 49.10 68.38 9.64
CA LEU A 458 49.28 68.82 8.21
C LEU A 458 50.32 68.04 7.34
N ILE A 459 50.29 68.03 5.98
CA ILE A 459 50.00 69.07 4.96
C ILE A 459 49.31 68.49 3.67
N ASN A 460 48.25 69.16 3.17
CA ASN A 460 47.72 69.31 1.77
C ASN A 460 47.58 68.09 0.80
N HIS A 461 46.64 67.99 -0.16
CA HIS A 461 45.61 68.87 -0.81
C HIS A 461 44.58 67.93 -1.53
N LYS A 462 43.50 68.25 -2.29
CA LYS A 462 42.72 69.41 -2.83
C LYS A 462 41.28 68.84 -3.10
N ARG A 463 40.11 69.51 -3.16
CA ARG A 463 39.58 70.81 -3.67
C ARG A 463 39.49 70.93 -5.22
N LEU A 464 38.43 71.47 -5.84
CA LEU A 464 37.28 72.29 -5.36
C LEU A 464 35.87 71.64 -5.59
N THR A 465 34.82 72.42 -5.93
CA THR A 465 33.38 72.15 -5.63
C THR A 465 32.36 72.97 -6.45
N GLY A 466 31.13 72.46 -6.70
CA GLY A 466 29.93 73.23 -7.12
C GLY A 466 28.63 72.38 -6.97
N VAL A 467 27.49 72.74 -6.36
CA VAL A 467 26.75 74.00 -6.02
C VAL A 467 25.89 74.55 -7.19
N GLY A 468 24.58 74.85 -7.06
CA GLY A 468 23.58 74.64 -5.98
C GLY A 468 22.27 75.46 -6.14
N ARG A 469 21.34 75.39 -5.15
CA ARG A 469 20.20 76.32 -4.81
C ARG A 469 18.96 76.51 -5.75
N THR A 470 17.79 76.07 -5.23
CA THR A 470 16.46 76.76 -5.08
C THR A 470 15.87 77.71 -6.17
N ASN A 471 14.64 77.43 -6.69
CA ASN A 471 13.41 78.23 -6.43
C ASN A 471 12.10 77.78 -7.16
N HIS A 472 11.00 78.51 -6.85
CA HIS A 472 9.56 78.34 -7.10
C HIS A 472 8.97 78.29 -8.56
N VAL A 473 7.90 77.48 -8.71
CA VAL A 473 6.54 77.80 -9.26
C VAL A 473 6.19 77.78 -10.79
N GLN A 474 5.07 77.06 -11.06
CA GLN A 474 4.06 77.11 -12.15
C GLN A 474 4.29 76.55 -13.59
N LYS A 475 3.35 75.65 -13.95
CA LYS A 475 2.67 75.39 -15.23
C LYS A 475 3.33 75.82 -16.57
N GLY A 476 3.58 74.82 -17.42
CA GLY A 476 3.60 74.95 -18.88
C GLY A 476 3.52 73.58 -19.57
N GLN A 477 2.60 73.40 -20.52
CA GLN A 477 2.56 72.18 -21.38
C GLN A 477 3.32 72.43 -22.68
N THR A 478 4.21 71.53 -23.07
CA THR A 478 4.31 71.03 -24.46
C THR A 478 5.15 69.74 -24.53
N ARG A 479 5.23 69.14 -25.71
CA ARG A 479 5.53 67.71 -25.94
C ARG A 479 6.75 67.56 -26.85
N ARG A 480 7.72 66.71 -26.48
CA ARG A 480 8.37 65.75 -27.41
C ARG A 480 9.33 64.73 -26.75
N GLU A 481 9.12 63.47 -27.14
CA GLU A 481 10.09 62.36 -27.34
C GLU A 481 10.96 61.83 -26.16
N MET A 482 11.37 60.55 -26.28
CA MET A 482 12.12 59.77 -25.28
C MET A 482 13.55 59.45 -25.79
N PRO A 483 14.36 58.78 -24.95
CA PRO A 483 14.95 57.50 -25.39
C PRO A 483 14.62 56.32 -24.44
N ASP A 484 14.87 55.09 -24.89
CA ASP A 484 14.41 53.84 -24.27
C ASP A 484 15.34 53.24 -23.20
N GLU A 485 14.75 52.59 -22.19
CA GLU A 485 15.33 51.44 -21.48
C GLU A 485 14.30 50.30 -21.45
N ALA A 486 14.72 49.07 -21.77
CA ALA A 486 13.83 47.92 -21.94
C ALA A 486 13.76 47.03 -20.67
N PRO A 487 12.57 46.69 -20.14
CA PRO A 487 12.42 45.85 -18.96
C PRO A 487 12.66 44.36 -19.25
N SER A 488 13.11 43.61 -18.24
CA SER A 488 13.48 42.19 -18.36
C SER A 488 12.27 41.28 -18.64
N ALA A 489 12.52 40.17 -19.37
CA ALA A 489 11.49 39.30 -19.95
C ALA A 489 10.49 38.73 -18.93
N ASN A 490 10.93 38.36 -17.72
CA ASN A 490 10.04 37.86 -16.66
C ASN A 490 9.01 38.92 -16.22
N THR A 491 9.42 40.19 -16.19
CA THR A 491 8.55 41.33 -15.86
C THR A 491 7.46 41.48 -16.92
N SER A 492 7.83 41.42 -18.20
CA SER A 492 6.90 41.50 -19.34
C SER A 492 5.88 40.36 -19.36
N GLN A 493 6.26 39.13 -18.98
CA GLN A 493 5.33 37.99 -18.94
C GLN A 493 4.34 38.08 -17.76
N ALA A 494 4.77 38.62 -16.60
CA ALA A 494 3.89 38.91 -15.47
C ALA A 494 2.90 40.04 -15.82
N ILE A 495 3.39 41.15 -16.37
CA ILE A 495 2.57 42.28 -16.86
C ILE A 495 1.57 41.80 -17.91
N GLY A 496 1.95 40.92 -18.83
CA GLY A 496 1.06 40.36 -19.85
C GLY A 496 -0.12 39.56 -19.29
N LYS A 497 0.07 38.86 -18.16
CA LYS A 497 -1.02 38.14 -17.48
C LYS A 497 -1.93 39.10 -16.71
N VAL A 498 -1.37 40.03 -15.95
CA VAL A 498 -2.14 41.05 -15.20
C VAL A 498 -2.95 41.93 -16.16
N THR A 499 -2.37 42.34 -17.29
CA THR A 499 -3.04 43.16 -18.31
C THR A 499 -4.29 42.49 -18.86
N LYS A 500 -4.29 41.17 -19.07
CA LYS A 500 -5.48 40.44 -19.55
C LYS A 500 -6.61 40.39 -18.50
N PHE A 501 -6.29 40.18 -17.23
CA PHE A 501 -7.28 40.23 -16.14
C PHE A 501 -7.85 41.64 -15.93
N VAL A 502 -6.99 42.66 -15.97
CA VAL A 502 -7.38 44.07 -15.86
C VAL A 502 -8.20 44.51 -17.07
N GLN A 503 -7.96 43.98 -18.27
CA GLN A 503 -8.79 44.28 -19.44
C GLN A 503 -10.18 43.62 -19.31
N LEU A 504 -10.25 42.33 -18.99
CA LEU A 504 -11.53 41.65 -18.72
C LEU A 504 -12.35 42.37 -17.63
N ALA A 505 -11.70 42.84 -16.57
CA ALA A 505 -12.38 43.63 -15.52
C ALA A 505 -12.98 44.94 -16.06
N LYS A 506 -12.31 45.66 -16.98
CA LYS A 506 -12.87 46.86 -17.63
C LYS A 506 -14.05 46.51 -18.53
N ASP A 507 -13.89 45.47 -19.34
CA ASP A 507 -14.90 45.04 -20.32
C ASP A 507 -16.21 44.63 -19.63
N LEU A 508 -16.13 44.07 -18.42
CA LEU A 508 -17.28 43.67 -17.59
C LEU A 508 -17.93 44.79 -16.77
N VAL A 509 -17.33 45.98 -16.66
CA VAL A 509 -17.96 47.15 -16.01
C VAL A 509 -18.44 48.22 -17.01
N ALA A 510 -18.03 48.12 -18.28
CA ALA A 510 -18.45 49.03 -19.34
C ALA A 510 -19.99 49.17 -19.42
N PRO A 511 -20.53 50.39 -19.68
CA PRO A 511 -19.82 51.63 -20.04
C PRO A 511 -19.21 52.41 -18.85
N ALA A 512 -19.40 51.97 -17.60
CA ALA A 512 -18.73 52.57 -16.45
C ALA A 512 -17.22 52.21 -16.44
N GLN A 513 -16.43 52.95 -15.66
CA GLN A 513 -14.99 52.73 -15.52
C GLN A 513 -14.63 52.15 -14.15
N LEU A 514 -13.54 51.38 -14.08
CA LEU A 514 -12.93 50.88 -12.82
C LEU A 514 -12.38 51.99 -11.89
N LYS A 515 -12.77 53.25 -12.11
CA LYS A 515 -12.40 54.43 -11.32
C LYS A 515 -13.62 55.21 -10.82
N ASP A 516 -14.83 54.79 -11.21
CA ASP A 516 -16.05 55.43 -10.75
C ASP A 516 -16.37 54.90 -9.35
N ASP A 517 -16.60 55.78 -8.36
CA ASP A 517 -16.77 55.41 -6.94
C ASP A 517 -17.92 54.42 -6.67
N ALA A 518 -18.83 54.24 -7.64
CA ALA A 518 -19.93 53.26 -7.60
C ALA A 518 -19.51 51.83 -7.99
N ILE A 519 -18.29 51.61 -8.47
CA ILE A 519 -17.76 50.30 -8.90
C ILE A 519 -16.79 49.78 -7.81
N THR A 520 -17.34 49.12 -6.79
CA THR A 520 -16.53 48.55 -5.70
C THR A 520 -15.84 47.24 -6.11
N TYR A 521 -14.84 46.82 -5.32
CA TYR A 521 -14.11 45.58 -5.55
C TYR A 521 -15.03 44.34 -5.53
N GLU A 522 -16.03 44.33 -4.65
CA GLU A 522 -17.03 43.26 -4.56
C GLU A 522 -17.81 43.11 -5.87
N ILE A 523 -18.25 44.22 -6.46
CA ILE A 523 -19.03 44.23 -7.72
C ILE A 523 -18.19 43.70 -8.89
N ILE A 524 -16.90 44.07 -8.95
CA ILE A 524 -15.96 43.55 -9.96
C ILE A 524 -15.79 42.03 -9.79
N VAL A 525 -15.53 41.58 -8.56
CA VAL A 525 -15.35 40.16 -8.23
C VAL A 525 -16.62 39.35 -8.48
N GLU A 526 -17.80 39.91 -8.21
CA GLU A 526 -19.08 39.28 -8.48
C GLU A 526 -19.31 39.07 -9.98
N ARG A 527 -19.21 40.12 -10.80
CA ARG A 527 -19.37 40.00 -12.27
C ARG A 527 -18.33 39.07 -12.90
N MET A 528 -17.08 39.10 -12.42
CA MET A 528 -16.05 38.14 -12.85
C MET A 528 -16.43 36.70 -12.45
N ARG A 529 -16.99 36.50 -11.25
CA ARG A 529 -17.43 35.18 -10.75
C ARG A 529 -18.69 34.67 -11.46
N GLU A 530 -19.56 35.55 -11.95
CA GLU A 530 -20.69 35.18 -12.82
C GLU A 530 -20.21 34.72 -14.20
N GLN A 531 -19.31 35.46 -14.84
CA GLN A 531 -18.74 35.09 -16.15
C GLN A 531 -17.80 33.87 -16.09
N LEU A 532 -17.19 33.59 -14.93
CA LEU A 532 -16.32 32.43 -14.72
C LEU A 532 -17.05 31.20 -14.12
N LYS A 533 -18.38 31.25 -13.95
CA LYS A 533 -19.18 30.04 -13.74
C LYS A 533 -19.28 29.27 -15.06
N PRO A 534 -18.87 27.99 -15.14
CA PRO A 534 -19.10 27.18 -16.32
C PRO A 534 -20.61 26.88 -16.45
N GLU A 535 -21.25 27.35 -17.53
CA GLU A 535 -22.62 26.92 -17.86
C GLU A 535 -22.60 25.39 -18.08
N ARG A 536 -23.54 24.65 -17.45
CA ARG A 536 -23.62 23.19 -17.60
C ARG A 536 -23.85 22.88 -19.08
N SER A 537 -22.84 22.29 -19.72
CA SER A 537 -22.83 22.10 -21.17
C SER A 537 -24.07 21.33 -21.64
N ALA A 538 -24.83 21.93 -22.57
CA ALA A 538 -25.99 21.27 -23.17
C ALA A 538 -25.60 19.95 -23.88
N LEU A 539 -24.34 19.75 -24.27
CA LEU A 539 -23.84 18.46 -24.78
C LEU A 539 -23.75 17.39 -23.69
N VAL A 540 -23.41 17.76 -22.45
CA VAL A 540 -23.40 16.86 -21.29
C VAL A 540 -24.84 16.53 -20.87
N ALA A 541 -25.72 17.53 -20.78
CA ALA A 541 -27.14 17.29 -20.51
C ALA A 541 -27.79 16.40 -21.59
N ARG A 542 -27.45 16.60 -22.87
CA ARG A 542 -27.87 15.71 -23.98
C ARG A 542 -27.29 14.31 -23.86
N TYR A 543 -26.03 14.15 -23.45
CA TYR A 543 -25.42 12.84 -23.22
C TYR A 543 -26.10 12.08 -22.07
N GLU A 544 -26.38 12.76 -20.95
CA GLU A 544 -27.14 12.18 -19.83
C GLU A 544 -28.55 11.78 -20.28
N PHE A 545 -29.28 12.68 -20.96
CA PHE A 545 -30.60 12.41 -21.51
C PHE A 545 -30.59 11.23 -22.50
N ASP A 546 -29.68 11.21 -23.48
CA ASP A 546 -29.62 10.17 -24.51
C ASP A 546 -29.15 8.81 -23.94
N ASN A 547 -28.55 8.74 -22.74
CA ASN A 547 -28.24 7.49 -22.04
C ASN A 547 -29.27 7.09 -20.96
N GLN A 548 -30.26 7.93 -20.66
CA GLN A 548 -31.25 7.67 -19.63
C GLN A 548 -32.17 6.49 -20.01
N ALA A 549 -32.31 5.53 -19.09
CA ALA A 549 -33.15 4.33 -19.22
C ALA A 549 -33.83 4.00 -17.88
N ARG A 550 -34.98 3.32 -17.92
CA ARG A 550 -35.77 3.01 -16.72
C ARG A 550 -35.09 1.93 -15.89
N ASN A 551 -34.94 2.19 -14.59
CA ASN A 551 -34.32 1.25 -13.66
C ASN A 551 -35.27 0.11 -13.26
N SER A 552 -34.71 -1.02 -12.84
CA SER A 552 -35.52 -2.14 -12.33
C SER A 552 -36.24 -1.74 -11.05
N GLY A 553 -37.56 -1.88 -11.01
CA GLY A 553 -38.42 -1.45 -9.90
C GLY A 553 -38.79 0.04 -9.85
N GLU A 554 -38.19 0.89 -10.70
CA GLU A 554 -38.58 2.31 -10.82
C GLU A 554 -40.00 2.42 -11.41
N SER A 555 -40.86 3.29 -10.87
CA SER A 555 -42.19 3.54 -11.42
C SER A 555 -42.12 4.34 -12.72
N LEU A 556 -43.03 4.09 -13.67
CA LEU A 556 -43.03 4.80 -14.94
C LEU A 556 -43.15 6.32 -14.76
N SER A 557 -43.95 6.78 -13.80
CA SER A 557 -44.14 8.21 -13.51
C SER A 557 -42.85 8.90 -13.04
N HIS A 558 -42.03 8.23 -12.22
CA HIS A 558 -40.73 8.75 -11.79
C HIS A 558 -39.75 8.86 -12.98
N TYR A 559 -39.70 7.81 -13.79
CA TYR A 559 -38.86 7.77 -14.99
C TYR A 559 -39.23 8.89 -15.98
N VAL A 560 -40.53 9.09 -16.21
CA VAL A 560 -41.09 10.16 -17.06
C VAL A 560 -40.78 11.55 -16.50
N ALA A 561 -40.84 11.76 -15.18
CA ALA A 561 -40.45 13.02 -14.56
C ALA A 561 -38.95 13.31 -14.74
N THR A 562 -38.10 12.30 -14.55
CA THR A 562 -36.63 12.40 -14.74
C THR A 562 -36.29 12.75 -16.19
N LEU A 563 -36.91 12.10 -17.18
CA LEU A 563 -36.75 12.44 -18.60
C LEU A 563 -37.20 13.88 -18.90
N LYS A 564 -38.34 14.32 -18.36
CA LYS A 564 -38.81 15.71 -18.53
C LYS A 564 -37.85 16.72 -17.94
N HIS A 565 -37.26 16.45 -16.77
CA HIS A 565 -36.26 17.32 -16.14
C HIS A 565 -35.00 17.44 -17.00
N LEU A 566 -34.35 16.32 -17.34
CA LEU A 566 -33.13 16.34 -18.16
C LEU A 566 -33.34 17.04 -19.50
N ALA A 567 -34.52 16.88 -20.12
CA ALA A 567 -34.84 17.52 -21.40
C ALA A 567 -34.90 19.06 -21.38
N THR A 568 -35.09 19.72 -20.22
CA THR A 568 -35.04 21.19 -20.14
C THR A 568 -33.61 21.70 -20.31
N GLU A 569 -32.65 21.07 -19.64
CA GLU A 569 -31.22 21.40 -19.68
C GLU A 569 -30.58 21.07 -21.05
N CYS A 570 -31.16 20.13 -21.81
CA CYS A 570 -30.68 19.77 -23.14
C CYS A 570 -30.79 20.89 -24.20
N LYS A 571 -31.54 21.98 -23.95
CA LYS A 571 -31.80 23.07 -24.92
C LYS A 571 -32.19 22.52 -26.32
N PHE A 572 -33.16 21.61 -26.39
CA PHE A 572 -33.56 20.96 -27.66
C PHE A 572 -34.39 21.86 -28.61
N GLY A 573 -35.11 22.85 -28.06
CA GLY A 573 -36.13 23.60 -28.78
C GLY A 573 -37.48 22.85 -28.83
N GLU A 574 -38.58 23.58 -28.67
CA GLU A 574 -39.93 23.03 -28.40
C GLU A 574 -40.36 21.96 -29.42
N ALA A 575 -40.15 22.23 -30.71
CA ALA A 575 -40.52 21.35 -31.83
C ALA A 575 -39.71 20.03 -31.92
N MET A 576 -38.59 19.93 -31.20
CA MET A 576 -37.73 18.73 -31.11
C MET A 576 -37.89 18.02 -29.75
N GLN A 577 -38.09 18.77 -28.67
CA GLN A 577 -38.07 18.25 -27.29
C GLN A 577 -39.11 17.15 -27.07
N THR A 578 -40.33 17.33 -27.58
CA THR A 578 -41.42 16.32 -27.50
C THR A 578 -41.10 15.04 -28.26
N LYS A 579 -40.47 15.13 -29.43
CA LYS A 579 -40.03 13.99 -30.24
C LYS A 579 -38.90 13.24 -29.54
N ARG A 580 -37.88 13.96 -29.05
CA ARG A 580 -36.78 13.39 -28.27
C ARG A 580 -37.26 12.69 -26.99
N LEU A 581 -38.20 13.30 -26.26
CA LEU A 581 -38.84 12.69 -25.09
C LEU A 581 -39.54 11.38 -25.44
N ARG A 582 -40.30 11.32 -26.53
CA ARG A 582 -40.93 10.08 -27.02
C ARG A 582 -39.89 9.02 -27.37
N ASP A 583 -38.93 9.37 -28.20
CA ASP A 583 -37.99 8.40 -28.76
C ASP A 583 -37.08 7.81 -27.64
N ARG A 584 -36.71 8.63 -26.64
CA ARG A 584 -35.95 8.19 -25.44
C ARG A 584 -36.80 7.42 -24.42
N LEU A 585 -38.10 7.71 -24.30
CA LEU A 585 -39.04 6.91 -23.52
C LEU A 585 -39.18 5.50 -24.11
N VAL A 586 -39.51 5.40 -25.41
CA VAL A 586 -39.70 4.13 -26.13
C VAL A 586 -38.44 3.26 -26.05
N SER A 587 -37.27 3.84 -26.30
CA SER A 587 -35.98 3.12 -26.29
C SER A 587 -35.35 2.95 -24.91
N GLY A 588 -35.89 3.58 -23.86
CA GLY A 588 -35.42 3.48 -22.47
C GLY A 588 -36.25 2.56 -21.58
N ILE A 589 -37.45 2.16 -22.00
CA ILE A 589 -38.24 1.10 -21.38
C ILE A 589 -37.66 -0.27 -21.78
N ARG A 590 -37.68 -1.24 -20.84
CA ARG A 590 -37.23 -2.63 -21.07
C ARG A 590 -38.33 -3.69 -20.89
N ASP A 591 -39.55 -3.29 -20.51
CA ASP A 591 -40.70 -4.18 -20.41
C ASP A 591 -41.18 -4.58 -21.82
N SER A 592 -41.17 -5.89 -22.11
CA SER A 592 -41.51 -6.41 -23.44
C SER A 592 -42.99 -6.20 -23.80
N LYS A 593 -43.92 -6.23 -22.85
CA LYS A 593 -45.34 -5.93 -23.11
C LYS A 593 -45.52 -4.47 -23.49
N MET A 594 -44.87 -3.56 -22.76
CA MET A 594 -44.90 -2.12 -23.04
C MET A 594 -44.30 -1.79 -24.41
N ILE A 595 -43.12 -2.35 -24.72
CA ILE A 595 -42.48 -2.17 -26.04
C ILE A 595 -43.39 -2.71 -27.16
N THR A 596 -43.93 -3.93 -27.01
CA THR A 596 -44.83 -4.52 -28.01
C THR A 596 -46.11 -3.71 -28.20
N GLU A 597 -46.69 -3.10 -27.16
CA GLU A 597 -47.88 -2.27 -27.28
C GLU A 597 -47.60 -0.90 -27.93
N LEU A 598 -46.43 -0.31 -27.66
CA LEU A 598 -45.99 0.92 -28.33
C LEU A 598 -45.76 0.68 -29.83
N LEU A 599 -45.14 -0.44 -30.20
CA LEU A 599 -44.82 -0.80 -31.60
C LEU A 599 -46.05 -1.13 -32.47
N LYS A 600 -47.24 -1.31 -31.88
CA LYS A 600 -48.51 -1.43 -32.64
C LYS A 600 -49.03 -0.09 -33.17
N VAL A 601 -48.58 1.03 -32.60
CA VAL A 601 -49.00 2.38 -33.01
C VAL A 601 -48.11 2.84 -34.16
N LYS A 602 -48.71 3.42 -35.21
CA LYS A 602 -47.92 4.02 -36.30
C LYS A 602 -47.13 5.21 -35.76
N LEU A 603 -45.89 5.37 -36.22
CA LEU A 603 -44.96 6.39 -35.70
C LEU A 603 -45.44 7.85 -35.88
N ALA A 604 -46.37 8.10 -36.80
CA ALA A 604 -47.03 9.39 -37.00
C ALA A 604 -48.07 9.70 -35.90
N ASP A 605 -48.76 8.66 -35.41
CA ASP A 605 -49.86 8.78 -34.44
C ASP A 605 -49.36 8.69 -32.98
N LEU A 606 -48.16 8.12 -32.77
CA LEU A 606 -47.53 8.00 -31.46
C LEU A 606 -46.94 9.33 -30.99
N SER A 607 -47.67 10.05 -30.13
CA SER A 607 -47.15 11.19 -29.35
C SER A 607 -46.42 10.72 -28.08
N PHE A 608 -45.71 11.63 -27.40
CA PHE A 608 -45.09 11.35 -26.11
C PHE A 608 -46.13 10.97 -25.05
N ASP A 609 -47.17 11.79 -24.88
CA ASP A 609 -48.16 11.57 -23.83
C ASP A 609 -49.05 10.35 -24.11
N LEU A 610 -49.30 10.00 -25.38
CA LEU A 610 -49.95 8.73 -25.74
C LEU A 610 -49.07 7.51 -25.40
N ALA A 611 -47.75 7.62 -25.59
CA ALA A 611 -46.81 6.58 -25.19
C ALA A 611 -46.79 6.41 -23.66
N VAL A 612 -46.78 7.52 -22.91
CA VAL A 612 -46.89 7.50 -21.44
C VAL A 612 -48.21 6.85 -20.99
N GLN A 613 -49.35 7.24 -21.57
CA GLN A 613 -50.67 6.67 -21.25
C GLN A 613 -50.73 5.16 -21.49
N LYS A 614 -50.27 4.67 -22.66
CA LYS A 614 -50.25 3.23 -22.96
C LYS A 614 -49.38 2.43 -21.99
N CYS A 615 -48.20 2.96 -21.61
CA CYS A 615 -47.33 2.29 -20.66
C CYS A 615 -47.84 2.37 -19.21
N LEU A 616 -48.52 3.44 -18.81
CA LEU A 616 -49.20 3.53 -17.50
C LEU A 616 -50.33 2.51 -17.39
N ALA A 617 -51.15 2.36 -18.43
CA ALA A 617 -52.23 1.37 -18.45
C ALA A 617 -51.71 -0.08 -18.25
N ILE A 618 -50.56 -0.42 -18.85
CA ILE A 618 -49.89 -1.72 -18.66
C ILE A 618 -49.30 -1.84 -17.25
N GLU A 619 -48.71 -0.77 -16.69
CA GLU A 619 -48.18 -0.81 -15.33
C GLU A 619 -49.30 -0.98 -14.29
N HIS A 620 -50.46 -0.37 -14.49
CA HIS A 620 -51.63 -0.57 -13.64
C HIS A 620 -52.17 -1.99 -13.78
N ALA A 621 -52.44 -2.46 -15.00
CA ALA A 621 -52.94 -3.83 -15.22
C ALA A 621 -51.99 -4.92 -14.69
N ASN A 622 -50.67 -4.71 -14.73
CA ASN A 622 -49.70 -5.63 -14.11
C ASN A 622 -49.76 -5.60 -12.57
N LYS A 623 -50.05 -4.45 -11.93
CA LYS A 623 -50.25 -4.35 -10.46
C LYS A 623 -51.57 -5.00 -10.04
N ASP A 624 -52.65 -4.71 -10.75
CA ASP A 624 -53.97 -5.31 -10.50
C ASP A 624 -53.91 -6.84 -10.64
N PHE A 625 -53.19 -7.34 -11.65
CA PHE A 625 -52.93 -8.77 -11.84
C PHE A 625 -52.11 -9.40 -10.68
N GLN A 626 -51.16 -8.67 -10.08
CA GLN A 626 -50.42 -9.17 -8.91
C GLN A 626 -51.31 -9.24 -7.65
N VAL A 627 -52.21 -8.27 -7.47
CA VAL A 627 -53.22 -8.30 -6.38
C VAL A 627 -54.17 -9.50 -6.53
N LEU A 628 -54.47 -9.91 -7.77
CA LEU A 628 -55.30 -11.09 -8.08
C LEU A 628 -54.59 -12.44 -7.87
N GLN A 629 -53.29 -12.48 -7.53
CA GLN A 629 -52.54 -13.72 -7.26
C GLN A 629 -52.10 -13.84 -5.78
N GLY A 630 -52.98 -13.48 -4.85
CA GLY A 630 -52.67 -13.43 -3.41
C GLY A 630 -52.19 -14.74 -2.76
N GLU A 631 -51.12 -14.61 -1.98
CA GLU A 631 -50.68 -15.44 -0.83
C GLU A 631 -50.97 -16.96 -0.84
N GLN A 632 -49.96 -17.77 -1.15
CA GLN A 632 -49.83 -19.15 -0.64
C GLN A 632 -48.37 -19.50 -0.27
N GLY A 633 -48.23 -20.32 0.78
CA GLY A 633 -46.97 -20.88 1.27
C GLY A 633 -46.55 -22.20 0.59
N PRO A 634 -45.50 -22.88 1.09
CA PRO A 634 -44.79 -23.92 0.37
C PRO A 634 -45.47 -25.31 0.37
N GLY A 635 -45.40 -26.01 -0.77
CA GLY A 635 -45.85 -27.40 -0.95
C GLY A 635 -45.17 -28.10 -2.14
N THR A 636 -45.08 -29.44 -2.11
CA THR A 636 -44.27 -30.30 -3.01
C THR A 636 -45.01 -30.79 -4.29
N PRO A 637 -44.30 -31.32 -5.31
CA PRO A 637 -44.80 -31.45 -6.69
C PRO A 637 -45.35 -32.85 -7.08
N ILE A 638 -46.09 -32.94 -8.20
CA ILE A 638 -46.64 -34.21 -8.76
C ILE A 638 -46.54 -34.29 -10.31
N ASN A 639 -45.91 -35.39 -10.77
CA ASN A 639 -46.00 -36.16 -12.03
C ASN A 639 -45.61 -35.65 -13.46
N LYS A 640 -45.13 -36.65 -14.24
CA LYS A 640 -44.91 -36.74 -15.70
C LYS A 640 -46.14 -37.35 -16.41
N PRO A 641 -46.17 -37.57 -17.76
CA PRO A 641 -45.46 -38.67 -18.49
C PRO A 641 -44.56 -38.14 -19.65
N ASP A 642 -43.45 -38.78 -20.09
CA ASP A 642 -43.25 -40.03 -20.90
C ASP A 642 -43.58 -39.86 -22.41
N THR A 643 -42.96 -40.52 -23.43
CA THR A 643 -42.13 -41.76 -23.51
C THR A 643 -41.28 -41.83 -24.83
N VAL A 644 -40.17 -42.62 -24.85
CA VAL A 644 -39.58 -43.43 -25.99
C VAL A 644 -39.11 -42.72 -27.31
N LYS A 645 -37.82 -42.79 -27.74
CA LYS A 645 -37.09 -43.70 -28.70
C LYS A 645 -37.75 -43.92 -30.11
N THR A 646 -37.12 -44.28 -31.25
CA THR A 646 -35.84 -44.97 -31.64
C THR A 646 -35.41 -44.62 -33.09
N GLY A 647 -34.10 -44.67 -33.43
CA GLY A 647 -33.53 -44.98 -34.78
C GLY A 647 -33.79 -43.99 -35.95
N GLU A 648 -33.24 -44.16 -37.17
CA GLU A 648 -31.95 -44.77 -37.63
C GLU A 648 -31.68 -44.34 -39.12
N GLU A 649 -30.47 -44.58 -39.64
CA GLU A 649 -30.03 -44.48 -41.06
C GLU A 649 -30.01 -43.11 -41.81
N GLU A 650 -29.39 -43.11 -43.01
CA GLU A 650 -28.96 -41.93 -43.80
C GLU A 650 -29.78 -41.72 -45.09
N ALA A 651 -29.79 -40.49 -45.66
CA ALA A 651 -29.37 -40.21 -47.05
C ALA A 651 -29.76 -38.81 -47.61
N THR A 652 -28.78 -38.16 -48.25
CA THR A 652 -28.85 -37.23 -49.41
C THR A 652 -29.80 -36.01 -49.46
N SER A 653 -29.15 -34.84 -49.44
CA SER A 653 -29.44 -33.62 -50.24
C SER A 653 -30.63 -32.68 -49.90
N LYS A 654 -30.28 -31.42 -49.59
CA LYS A 654 -31.06 -30.19 -49.79
C LYS A 654 -30.10 -28.97 -49.84
N PRO A 655 -30.50 -27.83 -50.45
CA PRO A 655 -29.60 -26.70 -50.71
C PRO A 655 -29.25 -25.89 -49.45
N PRO A 656 -28.18 -25.07 -49.47
CA PRO A 656 -27.66 -24.39 -48.28
C PRO A 656 -28.66 -23.38 -47.69
N PRO A 657 -28.94 -23.44 -46.37
CA PRO A 657 -29.74 -22.43 -45.69
C PRO A 657 -28.94 -21.12 -45.51
N LYS A 658 -29.65 -20.00 -45.44
CA LYS A 658 -29.05 -18.67 -45.22
C LYS A 658 -28.50 -18.56 -43.79
N ALA A 659 -27.33 -17.95 -43.63
CA ALA A 659 -26.62 -17.89 -42.35
C ALA A 659 -27.33 -17.02 -41.30
N GLU A 660 -28.05 -17.65 -40.37
CA GLU A 660 -28.43 -17.02 -39.10
C GLU A 660 -27.21 -16.99 -38.15
N GLY A 661 -26.80 -15.79 -37.73
CA GLY A 661 -25.64 -15.59 -36.86
C GLY A 661 -25.85 -16.16 -35.46
N SER A 662 -25.41 -17.39 -35.21
CA SER A 662 -25.63 -18.08 -33.93
C SER A 662 -24.98 -17.35 -32.74
N ARG A 663 -25.81 -16.99 -31.74
CA ARG A 663 -25.41 -16.12 -30.61
C ARG A 663 -24.45 -16.74 -29.58
N GLY A 664 -24.28 -18.06 -29.55
CA GLY A 664 -23.43 -18.74 -28.57
C GLY A 664 -21.93 -18.48 -28.75
N LEU A 665 -21.13 -18.83 -27.74
CA LEU A 665 -19.66 -18.84 -27.75
C LEU A 665 -19.09 -19.62 -28.96
N GLY A 666 -17.84 -19.33 -29.33
CA GLY A 666 -17.12 -20.13 -30.33
C GLY A 666 -16.60 -21.46 -29.78
N LYS A 667 -16.22 -22.37 -30.67
CA LYS A 667 -15.53 -23.61 -30.31
C LYS A 667 -14.45 -23.87 -31.34
N LEU A 668 -13.19 -23.72 -30.92
CA LEU A 668 -12.05 -24.14 -31.70
C LEU A 668 -12.15 -25.64 -31.96
N LYS A 669 -12.13 -26.02 -33.24
CA LYS A 669 -12.10 -27.41 -33.70
C LYS A 669 -10.64 -27.89 -33.77
N ASN A 670 -10.46 -29.20 -33.61
CA ASN A 670 -9.22 -29.95 -33.89
C ASN A 670 -7.97 -29.59 -33.06
N ILE A 671 -8.00 -28.52 -32.26
CA ILE A 671 -6.91 -28.11 -31.36
C ILE A 671 -7.48 -27.96 -29.95
N GLN A 672 -6.83 -28.59 -28.96
CA GLN A 672 -7.17 -28.48 -27.54
C GLN A 672 -5.95 -28.07 -26.72
N ALA A 673 -6.19 -27.52 -25.53
CA ALA A 673 -5.16 -27.12 -24.59
C ALA A 673 -4.77 -28.29 -23.68
N TRP A 674 -3.53 -28.77 -23.84
CA TRP A 674 -2.83 -29.57 -22.84
C TRP A 674 -2.14 -28.63 -21.86
N ILE A 675 -2.35 -28.86 -20.56
CA ILE A 675 -1.66 -28.19 -19.46
C ILE A 675 -0.60 -29.14 -18.91
N GLN A 676 0.67 -28.86 -19.19
CA GLN A 676 1.80 -29.63 -18.66
C GLN A 676 2.15 -29.17 -17.24
N VAL A 677 2.39 -30.15 -16.37
CA VAL A 677 2.80 -29.95 -14.98
C VAL A 677 4.11 -30.68 -14.75
N LYS A 678 4.92 -30.20 -13.81
CA LYS A 678 6.19 -30.83 -13.44
C LYS A 678 5.96 -32.23 -12.86
N GLU A 679 6.98 -33.09 -12.92
CA GLU A 679 6.91 -34.44 -12.34
C GLU A 679 6.66 -34.44 -10.82
N ASP A 680 7.06 -33.38 -10.10
CA ASP A 680 6.86 -33.17 -8.66
C ASP A 680 5.58 -32.36 -8.31
N ALA A 681 4.72 -32.06 -9.30
CA ALA A 681 3.57 -31.19 -9.12
C ALA A 681 2.49 -31.80 -8.20
N TRP A 682 2.24 -31.17 -7.06
CA TRP A 682 1.32 -31.67 -6.04
C TRP A 682 0.00 -30.88 -5.95
N PRO A 683 -1.16 -31.54 -5.72
CA PRO A 683 -2.46 -30.86 -5.78
C PRO A 683 -2.68 -29.77 -4.73
N ARG A 684 -2.98 -28.55 -5.18
CA ARG A 684 -3.29 -27.40 -4.33
C ARG A 684 -4.80 -27.11 -4.31
N PHE A 685 -5.44 -27.35 -3.17
CA PHE A 685 -6.86 -27.04 -2.92
C PHE A 685 -7.01 -25.82 -1.99
N TRP A 686 -7.57 -24.73 -2.51
CA TRP A 686 -7.94 -23.56 -1.71
C TRP A 686 -9.45 -23.48 -1.52
N LYS A 687 -9.88 -22.94 -0.36
CA LYS A 687 -11.28 -22.62 -0.08
C LYS A 687 -11.73 -21.41 -0.90
N ALA A 688 -13.02 -21.35 -1.24
CA ALA A 688 -13.61 -20.18 -1.88
C ALA A 688 -13.40 -18.92 -1.03
N ARG A 689 -13.02 -17.81 -1.68
CA ARG A 689 -12.91 -16.50 -1.01
C ARG A 689 -14.30 -15.94 -0.67
N PRO A 690 -14.46 -15.21 0.45
CA PRO A 690 -15.71 -14.54 0.77
C PRO A 690 -16.10 -13.53 -0.32
N VAL A 691 -17.27 -13.74 -0.93
CA VAL A 691 -17.88 -12.76 -1.84
C VAL A 691 -18.79 -11.84 -1.03
N ALA A 692 -18.55 -10.53 -1.11
CA ALA A 692 -19.34 -9.51 -0.44
C ALA A 692 -20.84 -9.66 -0.78
N LEU A 693 -21.72 -9.52 0.21
CA LEU A 693 -23.14 -9.91 0.10
C LEU A 693 -23.84 -9.33 -1.13
N ALA A 694 -23.68 -8.02 -1.38
CA ALA A 694 -24.26 -7.33 -2.53
C ALA A 694 -23.76 -7.82 -3.91
N ARG A 695 -22.62 -8.51 -3.97
CA ARG A 695 -22.04 -9.06 -5.22
C ARG A 695 -22.39 -10.53 -5.46
N LYS A 696 -22.88 -11.26 -4.44
CA LYS A 696 -23.24 -12.69 -4.59
C LYS A 696 -24.21 -12.95 -5.75
N PRO A 697 -25.31 -12.19 -5.95
CA PRO A 697 -26.23 -12.45 -7.06
C PRO A 697 -25.58 -12.32 -8.45
N ALA A 698 -24.68 -11.34 -8.62
CA ALA A 698 -23.97 -11.11 -9.88
C ALA A 698 -22.89 -12.19 -10.17
N VAL A 699 -22.24 -12.70 -9.12
CA VAL A 699 -21.32 -13.86 -9.23
C VAL A 699 -22.09 -15.14 -9.54
N ASP A 700 -23.24 -15.35 -8.88
CA ASP A 700 -24.12 -16.50 -9.10
C ASP A 700 -24.80 -16.50 -10.47
N GLU A 701 -25.00 -15.34 -11.10
CA GLU A 701 -25.40 -15.21 -12.51
C GLU A 701 -24.24 -15.54 -13.44
N ALA A 702 -23.07 -14.91 -13.27
CA ALA A 702 -21.90 -15.16 -14.11
C ALA A 702 -21.44 -16.65 -14.07
N LEU A 703 -21.60 -17.34 -12.93
CA LEU A 703 -21.38 -18.79 -12.84
C LEU A 703 -22.40 -19.61 -13.64
N ARG A 704 -23.69 -19.21 -13.64
CA ARG A 704 -24.74 -19.86 -14.44
C ARG A 704 -24.55 -19.62 -15.93
N GLU A 705 -24.15 -18.41 -16.34
CA GLU A 705 -23.79 -18.10 -17.73
C GLU A 705 -22.63 -19.00 -18.21
N LEU A 706 -21.54 -19.10 -17.42
CA LEU A 706 -20.38 -19.92 -17.75
C LEU A 706 -20.70 -21.43 -17.77
N GLU A 707 -21.62 -21.92 -16.93
CA GLU A 707 -22.06 -23.32 -16.96
C GLU A 707 -23.00 -23.58 -18.14
N ALA A 708 -23.89 -22.64 -18.48
CA ALA A 708 -24.79 -22.74 -19.63
C ALA A 708 -24.07 -22.63 -21.00
N GLU A 709 -23.00 -21.84 -21.10
CA GLU A 709 -22.11 -21.83 -22.29
C GLU A 709 -21.16 -23.05 -22.34
N GLY A 710 -21.17 -23.93 -21.33
CA GLY A 710 -20.30 -25.11 -21.25
C GLY A 710 -18.81 -24.76 -21.03
N VAL A 711 -18.54 -23.58 -20.49
CA VAL A 711 -17.17 -23.11 -20.16
C VAL A 711 -16.67 -23.77 -18.87
N ILE A 712 -17.56 -23.93 -17.89
CA ILE A 712 -17.32 -24.66 -16.64
C ILE A 712 -18.37 -25.77 -16.47
N LYS A 713 -18.04 -26.78 -15.66
CA LYS A 713 -18.92 -27.89 -15.29
C LYS A 713 -18.83 -28.13 -13.80
N LYS A 714 -19.95 -28.15 -13.08
CA LYS A 714 -19.98 -28.50 -11.65
C LYS A 714 -19.36 -29.89 -11.38
N VAL A 715 -18.54 -29.98 -10.33
CA VAL A 715 -17.94 -31.25 -9.87
C VAL A 715 -18.16 -31.44 -8.36
N ALA A 716 -18.27 -32.69 -7.92
CA ALA A 716 -18.46 -33.00 -6.49
C ALA A 716 -17.15 -32.95 -5.70
N THR A 717 -16.05 -33.41 -6.30
CA THR A 717 -14.72 -33.50 -5.69
C THR A 717 -13.65 -33.03 -6.68
N SER A 718 -12.53 -32.55 -6.14
CA SER A 718 -11.31 -32.24 -6.90
C SER A 718 -10.15 -32.08 -5.92
N GLU A 719 -8.96 -32.51 -6.31
CA GLU A 719 -7.73 -32.37 -5.51
C GLU A 719 -7.07 -30.99 -5.72
N TRP A 720 -7.27 -30.43 -6.91
CA TRP A 720 -6.93 -29.05 -7.26
C TRP A 720 -8.18 -28.17 -7.10
N ALA A 721 -8.02 -26.96 -6.54
CA ALA A 721 -9.05 -25.93 -6.58
C ALA A 721 -8.48 -24.51 -6.36
N ALA A 722 -8.60 -23.63 -7.36
CA ALA A 722 -8.24 -22.22 -7.25
C ALA A 722 -9.38 -21.38 -6.65
N PRO A 723 -9.13 -20.40 -5.77
CA PRO A 723 -10.18 -19.49 -5.32
C PRO A 723 -10.52 -18.50 -6.44
N ILE A 724 -11.78 -18.07 -6.54
CA ILE A 724 -12.15 -17.05 -7.54
C ILE A 724 -11.76 -15.63 -7.12
N VAL A 725 -11.43 -14.79 -8.12
CA VAL A 725 -11.45 -13.32 -8.05
C VAL A 725 -12.59 -12.78 -8.91
N THR A 726 -13.17 -11.66 -8.48
CA THR A 726 -14.42 -11.12 -9.03
C THR A 726 -14.32 -9.65 -9.49
N PRO A 727 -13.43 -9.33 -10.46
CA PRO A 727 -13.27 -7.96 -10.94
C PRO A 727 -14.53 -7.47 -11.68
N VAL A 728 -14.88 -6.20 -11.44
CA VAL A 728 -16.05 -5.54 -12.01
C VAL A 728 -15.67 -4.85 -13.32
N LYS A 729 -16.46 -5.04 -14.38
CA LYS A 729 -16.30 -4.35 -15.67
C LYS A 729 -16.83 -2.91 -15.58
N LYS A 730 -16.48 -2.06 -16.57
CA LYS A 730 -17.02 -0.68 -16.67
C LYS A 730 -18.54 -0.61 -16.82
N ASP A 731 -19.17 -1.68 -17.30
CA ASP A 731 -20.62 -1.85 -17.43
C ASP A 731 -21.31 -2.34 -16.13
N GLY A 732 -20.55 -2.51 -15.03
CA GLY A 732 -21.05 -2.98 -13.74
C GLY A 732 -21.16 -4.50 -13.59
N SER A 733 -21.07 -5.27 -14.68
CA SER A 733 -21.10 -6.73 -14.61
C SER A 733 -19.79 -7.33 -14.07
N VAL A 734 -19.89 -8.47 -13.41
CA VAL A 734 -18.76 -9.16 -12.77
C VAL A 734 -18.12 -10.15 -13.74
N ARG A 735 -16.80 -10.32 -13.68
CA ARG A 735 -16.12 -11.50 -14.27
C ARG A 735 -15.83 -12.51 -13.17
N VAL A 736 -15.93 -13.80 -13.47
CA VAL A 736 -15.38 -14.87 -12.62
C VAL A 736 -14.06 -15.32 -13.24
N CYS A 737 -12.97 -15.26 -12.48
CA CYS A 737 -11.67 -15.78 -12.90
C CYS A 737 -11.06 -16.59 -11.75
N GLY A 738 -10.42 -17.72 -12.06
CA GLY A 738 -9.67 -18.48 -11.07
C GLY A 738 -8.34 -17.80 -10.75
N ASP A 739 -7.98 -17.71 -9.47
CA ASP A 739 -6.65 -17.28 -9.04
C ASP A 739 -5.66 -18.45 -9.17
N PHE A 740 -5.29 -18.75 -10.41
CA PHE A 740 -4.37 -19.83 -10.74
C PHE A 740 -2.93 -19.57 -10.28
N LYS A 741 -2.61 -18.36 -9.79
CA LYS A 741 -1.31 -18.03 -9.18
C LYS A 741 -1.07 -18.83 -7.90
N VAL A 742 -2.09 -19.03 -7.07
CA VAL A 742 -1.96 -19.78 -5.79
C VAL A 742 -2.10 -21.30 -5.94
N THR A 743 -2.48 -21.79 -7.13
CA THR A 743 -2.52 -23.21 -7.46
C THR A 743 -1.50 -23.56 -8.55
N ILE A 744 -1.98 -23.73 -9.78
CA ILE A 744 -1.29 -24.47 -10.83
C ILE A 744 -0.08 -23.73 -11.37
N ASN A 745 -0.07 -22.39 -11.43
CA ASN A 745 0.99 -21.63 -12.10
C ASN A 745 2.41 -21.85 -11.53
N SER A 746 2.54 -22.24 -10.26
CA SER A 746 3.84 -22.61 -9.66
C SER A 746 4.29 -24.04 -10.00
N GLN A 747 3.33 -24.88 -10.38
CA GLN A 747 3.45 -26.32 -10.65
C GLN A 747 3.48 -26.63 -12.15
N LEU A 748 3.18 -25.65 -13.01
CA LEU A 748 3.29 -25.76 -14.46
C LEU A 748 4.75 -25.94 -14.90
N GLU A 749 4.92 -26.72 -15.96
CA GLU A 749 6.04 -26.57 -16.87
C GLU A 749 5.56 -25.66 -18.01
N VAL A 750 6.15 -24.46 -18.11
CA VAL A 750 5.69 -23.43 -19.06
C VAL A 750 6.61 -23.47 -20.28
N GLU A 751 6.07 -23.99 -21.38
CA GLU A 751 6.74 -24.03 -22.69
C GLU A 751 7.14 -22.61 -23.17
N GLU A 752 8.39 -22.45 -23.59
CA GLU A 752 8.90 -21.23 -24.22
C GLU A 752 8.56 -21.23 -25.72
N TYR A 753 7.36 -20.73 -26.07
CA TYR A 753 7.00 -20.46 -27.46
C TYR A 753 7.41 -19.03 -27.86
N PRO A 754 8.10 -18.83 -28.99
CA PRO A 754 8.48 -17.49 -29.44
C PRO A 754 7.25 -16.67 -29.80
N LEU A 755 6.99 -15.62 -29.02
CA LEU A 755 6.02 -14.59 -29.41
C LEU A 755 6.70 -13.68 -30.47
N PRO A 756 6.05 -13.37 -31.60
CA PRO A 756 6.62 -12.50 -32.62
C PRO A 756 6.92 -11.11 -32.03
N HIS A 757 8.05 -10.50 -32.43
CA HIS A 757 8.40 -9.19 -31.91
C HIS A 757 7.44 -8.14 -32.48
N ILE A 758 7.17 -7.10 -31.68
CA ILE A 758 6.14 -6.11 -32.02
C ILE A 758 6.53 -5.33 -33.28
N ASP A 759 7.83 -5.12 -33.50
CA ASP A 759 8.34 -4.42 -34.67
C ASP A 759 8.37 -5.30 -35.94
N ASP A 760 8.52 -6.63 -35.85
CA ASP A 760 8.33 -7.57 -36.97
C ASP A 760 6.91 -7.45 -37.55
N ILE A 761 5.92 -7.36 -36.66
CA ILE A 761 4.51 -7.18 -37.00
C ILE A 761 4.30 -5.82 -37.68
N TYR A 762 5.03 -4.77 -37.30
CA TYR A 762 4.93 -3.47 -37.95
C TYR A 762 5.63 -3.45 -39.32
N ALA A 763 6.87 -3.94 -39.44
CA ALA A 763 7.58 -4.02 -40.72
C ALA A 763 6.73 -4.76 -41.77
N SER A 764 6.13 -5.88 -41.37
CA SER A 764 5.29 -6.71 -42.24
C SER A 764 3.92 -6.11 -42.59
N LEU A 765 3.55 -4.96 -42.02
CA LEU A 765 2.37 -4.16 -42.42
C LEU A 765 2.70 -3.07 -43.45
N GLY A 766 3.97 -2.97 -43.88
CA GLY A 766 4.43 -2.05 -44.91
C GLY A 766 3.66 -2.16 -46.23
N GLY A 767 3.53 -1.03 -46.94
CA GLY A 767 2.79 -0.92 -48.20
C GLY A 767 1.26 -0.99 -48.08
N GLY A 768 0.72 -1.28 -46.88
CA GLY A 768 -0.71 -1.38 -46.62
C GLY A 768 -1.44 -0.03 -46.63
N THR A 769 -2.54 0.08 -47.38
CA THR A 769 -3.34 1.34 -47.47
C THR A 769 -4.65 1.29 -46.68
N LEU A 770 -5.13 0.08 -46.35
CA LEU A 770 -6.33 -0.17 -45.55
C LEU A 770 -6.04 -1.23 -44.49
N PHE A 771 -6.75 -1.12 -43.37
CA PHE A 771 -6.55 -1.97 -42.20
C PHE A 771 -7.89 -2.51 -41.69
N SER A 772 -7.91 -3.81 -41.38
CA SER A 772 -9.00 -4.48 -40.67
C SER A 772 -8.43 -5.13 -39.41
N VAL A 773 -9.15 -5.04 -38.29
CA VAL A 773 -8.79 -5.67 -37.01
C VAL A 773 -9.97 -6.48 -36.50
N ILE A 774 -9.74 -7.76 -36.17
CA ILE A 774 -10.75 -8.71 -35.68
C ILE A 774 -10.45 -9.06 -34.21
N ASP A 775 -11.31 -8.60 -33.30
CA ASP A 775 -11.33 -8.99 -31.87
C ASP A 775 -12.04 -10.34 -31.73
N LEU A 776 -11.43 -11.33 -31.08
CA LEU A 776 -12.05 -12.65 -30.88
C LEU A 776 -12.89 -12.69 -29.60
N ARG A 777 -14.16 -13.08 -29.72
CA ARG A 777 -15.12 -13.05 -28.59
C ARG A 777 -14.71 -14.05 -27.50
N HIS A 778 -14.14 -13.55 -26.40
CA HIS A 778 -13.62 -14.36 -25.28
C HIS A 778 -12.54 -15.37 -25.69
N ALA A 779 -11.71 -15.04 -26.72
CA ALA A 779 -10.56 -15.78 -27.24
C ALA A 779 -10.30 -17.17 -26.58
N TYR A 780 -9.58 -17.21 -25.45
CA TYR A 780 -9.13 -18.46 -24.81
C TYR A 780 -10.29 -19.41 -24.46
N LEU A 781 -11.45 -18.89 -24.07
CA LEU A 781 -12.64 -19.70 -23.74
C LEU A 781 -13.25 -20.41 -24.96
N GLN A 782 -12.82 -20.08 -26.18
CA GLN A 782 -13.21 -20.83 -27.37
C GLN A 782 -12.42 -22.14 -27.51
N MET A 783 -11.21 -22.24 -26.96
CA MET A 783 -10.40 -23.48 -26.98
C MET A 783 -10.82 -24.42 -25.85
N GLU A 784 -11.04 -25.70 -26.18
CA GLU A 784 -11.28 -26.75 -25.19
C GLU A 784 -9.99 -27.19 -24.52
N VAL A 785 -10.08 -27.65 -23.28
CA VAL A 785 -8.98 -28.27 -22.53
C VAL A 785 -9.10 -29.78 -22.63
N GLU A 786 -7.99 -30.48 -22.81
CA GLU A 786 -7.99 -31.96 -22.86
C GLU A 786 -8.46 -32.56 -21.51
N GLU A 787 -9.17 -33.69 -21.54
CA GLU A 787 -9.81 -34.25 -20.35
C GLU A 787 -8.84 -34.48 -19.17
N HIS A 788 -7.62 -34.95 -19.46
CA HIS A 788 -6.56 -35.13 -18.46
C HIS A 788 -6.06 -33.81 -17.85
N SER A 789 -6.14 -32.71 -18.59
CA SER A 789 -5.70 -31.37 -18.13
C SER A 789 -6.77 -30.61 -17.35
N ARG A 790 -8.06 -30.99 -17.47
CA ARG A 790 -9.18 -30.29 -16.78
C ARG A 790 -9.12 -30.32 -15.25
N PRO A 791 -8.70 -31.40 -14.55
CA PRO A 791 -8.63 -31.44 -13.08
C PRO A 791 -7.88 -30.26 -12.47
N PHE A 792 -6.71 -29.93 -13.03
CA PHE A 792 -5.86 -28.80 -12.65
C PHE A 792 -6.58 -27.44 -12.66
N LEU A 793 -7.58 -27.31 -13.53
CA LEU A 793 -8.31 -26.07 -13.81
C LEU A 793 -9.68 -26.02 -13.09
N THR A 794 -9.74 -26.53 -11.87
CA THR A 794 -10.93 -26.45 -11.02
C THR A 794 -10.90 -25.17 -10.19
N ILE A 795 -12.06 -24.49 -10.06
CA ILE A 795 -12.26 -23.31 -9.21
C ILE A 795 -13.20 -23.61 -8.03
N ASN A 796 -12.93 -22.97 -6.89
CA ASN A 796 -13.75 -23.01 -5.68
C ASN A 796 -14.54 -21.71 -5.54
N THR A 797 -15.86 -21.85 -5.40
CA THR A 797 -16.82 -20.72 -5.42
C THR A 797 -17.75 -20.79 -4.21
N THR A 798 -18.49 -19.71 -3.95
CA THR A 798 -19.53 -19.67 -2.91
C THR A 798 -20.73 -20.61 -3.17
N ARG A 799 -20.77 -21.30 -4.31
CA ARG A 799 -21.84 -22.26 -4.67
C ARG A 799 -21.39 -23.71 -4.76
N SER A 800 -20.22 -23.96 -5.35
CA SER A 800 -19.69 -25.31 -5.62
C SER A 800 -18.24 -25.27 -6.10
N LEU A 801 -17.65 -26.46 -6.27
CA LEU A 801 -16.51 -26.65 -7.15
C LEU A 801 -17.00 -26.69 -8.60
N PHE A 802 -16.30 -25.99 -9.49
CA PHE A 802 -16.55 -26.02 -10.93
C PHE A 802 -15.25 -26.25 -11.68
N ARG A 803 -15.23 -27.14 -12.66
CA ARG A 803 -14.06 -27.48 -13.46
C ARG A 803 -14.15 -26.82 -14.84
N TYR A 804 -13.16 -26.04 -15.23
CA TYR A 804 -13.11 -25.48 -16.58
C TYR A 804 -13.01 -26.59 -17.64
N GLN A 805 -13.83 -26.47 -18.68
CA GLN A 805 -13.78 -27.29 -19.90
C GLN A 805 -13.07 -26.55 -21.04
N ARG A 806 -12.87 -25.23 -20.89
CA ARG A 806 -12.23 -24.31 -21.84
C ARG A 806 -11.05 -23.61 -21.20
N LEU A 807 -10.05 -23.19 -21.97
CA LEU A 807 -8.81 -22.61 -21.45
C LEU A 807 -9.09 -21.28 -20.71
N PRO A 808 -8.89 -21.20 -19.38
CA PRO A 808 -9.27 -20.02 -18.63
C PRO A 808 -8.15 -18.98 -18.56
N TYR A 809 -8.54 -17.70 -18.57
CA TYR A 809 -7.65 -16.59 -18.27
C TYR A 809 -7.03 -16.73 -16.87
N GLY A 810 -5.73 -16.45 -16.76
CA GLY A 810 -4.97 -16.48 -15.50
C GLY A 810 -4.02 -17.67 -15.34
N VAL A 811 -4.15 -18.72 -16.15
CA VAL A 811 -3.17 -19.81 -16.24
C VAL A 811 -1.92 -19.33 -16.98
N ALA A 812 -0.72 -19.56 -16.45
CA ALA A 812 0.50 -18.94 -16.99
C ALA A 812 0.86 -19.40 -18.41
N SER A 813 0.59 -20.66 -18.77
CA SER A 813 0.81 -21.20 -20.12
C SER A 813 -0.30 -20.85 -21.13
N ALA A 814 -1.42 -20.24 -20.70
CA ALA A 814 -2.56 -19.97 -21.59
C ALA A 814 -2.22 -19.08 -22.80
N PRO A 815 -1.44 -17.97 -22.66
CA PRO A 815 -1.06 -17.15 -23.81
C PRO A 815 -0.18 -17.90 -24.82
N THR A 816 0.77 -18.71 -24.33
CA THR A 816 1.65 -19.57 -25.13
C THR A 816 0.86 -20.55 -25.98
N ILE A 817 -0.01 -21.35 -25.34
CA ILE A 817 -0.82 -22.38 -26.01
C ILE A 817 -1.77 -21.73 -27.03
N TRP A 818 -2.39 -20.61 -26.67
CA TRP A 818 -3.27 -19.86 -27.57
C TRP A 818 -2.54 -19.26 -28.77
N GLN A 819 -1.35 -18.68 -28.56
CA GLN A 819 -0.54 -18.13 -29.65
C GLN A 819 -0.17 -19.27 -30.62
N ARG A 820 0.42 -20.37 -30.15
CA ARG A 820 0.78 -21.53 -31.00
C ARG A 820 -0.42 -22.07 -31.80
N ALA A 821 -1.57 -22.25 -31.16
CA ALA A 821 -2.79 -22.69 -31.81
C ALA A 821 -3.23 -21.73 -32.94
N MET A 822 -3.22 -20.43 -32.67
CA MET A 822 -3.62 -19.42 -33.65
C MET A 822 -2.61 -19.21 -34.79
N ASP A 823 -1.31 -19.46 -34.58
CA ASP A 823 -0.31 -19.45 -35.65
C ASP A 823 -0.49 -20.63 -36.61
N GLN A 824 -0.78 -21.82 -36.08
CA GLN A 824 -1.19 -22.98 -36.89
C GLN A 824 -2.47 -22.68 -37.69
N ILE A 825 -3.46 -22.03 -37.08
CA ILE A 825 -4.73 -21.70 -37.75
C ILE A 825 -4.53 -20.67 -38.86
N LEU A 826 -3.73 -19.62 -38.66
CA LEU A 826 -3.54 -18.54 -39.65
C LEU A 826 -2.38 -18.80 -40.62
N GLN A 827 -1.69 -19.93 -40.50
CA GLN A 827 -0.57 -20.30 -41.36
C GLN A 827 -0.93 -20.23 -42.86
N GLY A 828 0.02 -19.71 -43.65
CA GLY A 828 -0.11 -19.57 -45.10
C GLY A 828 -0.97 -18.38 -45.59
N LEU A 829 -1.38 -17.47 -44.71
CA LEU A 829 -2.12 -16.25 -45.09
C LEU A 829 -1.16 -15.02 -45.09
N PRO A 830 -0.72 -14.52 -46.27
CA PRO A 830 0.17 -13.36 -46.33
C PRO A 830 -0.56 -12.07 -45.92
N GLY A 831 0.16 -11.15 -45.25
CA GLY A 831 -0.41 -9.88 -44.80
C GLY A 831 -1.41 -9.97 -43.64
N VAL A 832 -1.41 -11.09 -42.92
CA VAL A 832 -2.24 -11.36 -41.75
C VAL A 832 -1.34 -11.56 -40.55
N PHE A 833 -1.47 -10.71 -39.54
CA PHE A 833 -0.65 -10.76 -38.33
C PHE A 833 -1.52 -10.75 -37.09
N ARG A 834 -0.99 -11.23 -35.97
CA ARG A 834 -1.77 -11.41 -34.75
C ARG A 834 -0.89 -11.31 -33.52
N CYS A 835 -1.41 -10.66 -32.49
CA CYS A 835 -0.88 -10.76 -31.15
C CYS A 835 -2.03 -11.17 -30.21
N LEU A 836 -1.97 -12.41 -29.71
CA LEU A 836 -2.95 -12.99 -28.78
C LEU A 836 -4.40 -12.98 -29.31
N ASP A 837 -5.22 -12.01 -28.88
CA ASP A 837 -6.69 -12.00 -29.03
C ASP A 837 -7.18 -11.20 -30.26
N ASP A 838 -6.32 -10.34 -30.83
CA ASP A 838 -6.63 -9.48 -31.99
C ASP A 838 -5.84 -9.91 -33.24
N ILE A 839 -6.51 -10.02 -34.39
CA ILE A 839 -5.90 -10.27 -35.71
C ILE A 839 -5.95 -8.97 -36.52
N ILE A 840 -4.82 -8.53 -37.08
CA ILE A 840 -4.74 -7.41 -38.04
C ILE A 840 -4.50 -7.93 -39.46
N ILE A 841 -5.14 -7.28 -40.43
CA ILE A 841 -5.13 -7.62 -41.85
C ILE A 841 -4.89 -6.32 -42.62
N THR A 842 -4.01 -6.36 -43.61
CA THR A 842 -3.78 -5.26 -44.56
C THR A 842 -3.59 -5.76 -46.00
N GLY A 843 -3.59 -4.85 -46.97
CA GLY A 843 -3.31 -5.10 -48.38
C GLY A 843 -2.87 -3.82 -49.08
N HIS A 844 -2.09 -3.96 -50.15
CA HIS A 844 -1.63 -2.83 -50.98
C HIS A 844 -2.82 -2.20 -51.73
N THR A 845 -3.72 -3.05 -52.23
CA THR A 845 -4.99 -2.64 -52.85
C THR A 845 -6.19 -3.11 -52.03
N ILE A 846 -7.37 -2.54 -52.31
CA ILE A 846 -8.61 -2.94 -51.64
C ILE A 846 -9.05 -4.35 -52.02
N GLU A 847 -8.74 -4.81 -53.23
CA GLU A 847 -8.99 -6.17 -53.71
C GLU A 847 -8.16 -7.19 -52.90
N GLU A 848 -6.84 -6.99 -52.82
CA GLU A 848 -5.95 -7.85 -52.02
C GLU A 848 -6.37 -7.86 -50.54
N HIS A 849 -6.73 -6.69 -49.99
CA HIS A 849 -7.24 -6.57 -48.62
C HIS A 849 -8.53 -7.37 -48.40
N LEU A 850 -9.46 -7.31 -49.35
CA LEU A 850 -10.73 -8.06 -49.29
C LEU A 850 -10.52 -9.56 -49.45
N GLU A 851 -9.60 -10.00 -50.32
CA GLU A 851 -9.23 -11.41 -50.47
C GLU A 851 -8.62 -11.97 -49.18
N ARG A 852 -7.62 -11.26 -48.61
CA ARG A 852 -7.02 -11.61 -47.31
C ARG A 852 -8.06 -11.63 -46.19
N LEU A 853 -8.95 -10.64 -46.14
CA LEU A 853 -10.05 -10.57 -45.15
C LEU A 853 -11.04 -11.73 -45.28
N VAL A 854 -11.44 -12.08 -46.50
CA VAL A 854 -12.32 -13.24 -46.76
C VAL A 854 -11.62 -14.55 -46.42
N ALA A 855 -10.31 -14.68 -46.70
CA ALA A 855 -9.53 -15.86 -46.33
C ALA A 855 -9.44 -16.05 -44.81
N VAL A 856 -9.20 -14.98 -44.05
CA VAL A 856 -9.21 -15.04 -42.57
C VAL A 856 -10.61 -15.37 -42.04
N LEU A 857 -11.66 -14.74 -42.54
CA LEU A 857 -13.03 -15.01 -42.08
C LEU A 857 -13.45 -16.47 -42.35
N LYS A 858 -13.12 -17.02 -43.52
CA LYS A 858 -13.28 -18.44 -43.82
C LYS A 858 -12.48 -19.33 -42.86
N ARG A 859 -11.20 -19.02 -42.64
CA ARG A 859 -10.32 -19.79 -41.74
C ARG A 859 -10.85 -19.81 -40.29
N LEU A 860 -11.42 -18.70 -39.81
CA LEU A 860 -12.09 -18.65 -38.51
C LEU A 860 -13.36 -19.52 -38.48
N GLU A 861 -14.20 -19.49 -39.52
CA GLU A 861 -15.40 -20.33 -39.63
C GLU A 861 -15.09 -21.83 -39.76
N GLU A 862 -14.10 -22.18 -40.58
CA GLU A 862 -13.50 -23.51 -40.73
C GLU A 862 -13.10 -24.08 -39.37
N TYR A 863 -12.38 -23.31 -38.56
CA TYR A 863 -11.94 -23.71 -37.22
C TYR A 863 -12.98 -23.45 -36.10
N GLY A 864 -14.16 -22.89 -36.40
CA GLY A 864 -15.25 -22.67 -35.43
C GLY A 864 -15.05 -21.49 -34.47
N LEU A 865 -14.09 -20.62 -34.76
CA LEU A 865 -13.80 -19.41 -34.00
C LEU A 865 -14.80 -18.30 -34.32
N LYS A 866 -15.10 -17.46 -33.32
CA LYS A 866 -16.05 -16.34 -33.42
C LYS A 866 -15.42 -15.00 -33.09
N ALA A 867 -15.60 -14.07 -34.01
CA ALA A 867 -15.26 -12.66 -33.87
C ALA A 867 -16.33 -11.88 -33.07
N ASN A 868 -15.91 -10.78 -32.45
CA ASN A 868 -16.74 -9.85 -31.71
C ASN A 868 -17.12 -8.65 -32.58
N ARG A 869 -18.22 -8.80 -33.34
CA ARG A 869 -18.66 -7.85 -34.37
C ARG A 869 -18.69 -6.38 -33.94
N GLU A 870 -19.00 -6.07 -32.68
CA GLU A 870 -19.11 -4.70 -32.17
C GLU A 870 -17.75 -4.00 -31.99
N LYS A 871 -16.67 -4.77 -31.83
CA LYS A 871 -15.31 -4.24 -31.70
C LYS A 871 -14.46 -4.37 -32.98
N CYS A 872 -14.81 -5.31 -33.87
CA CYS A 872 -14.10 -5.48 -35.13
C CYS A 872 -14.11 -4.18 -35.94
N LYS A 873 -12.95 -3.82 -36.48
CA LYS A 873 -12.76 -2.67 -37.37
C LYS A 873 -12.55 -3.23 -38.77
N PHE A 874 -13.31 -2.77 -39.76
CA PHE A 874 -13.13 -3.18 -41.15
C PHE A 874 -12.88 -1.96 -42.04
N LEU A 875 -11.96 -2.14 -43.01
CA LEU A 875 -11.66 -1.17 -44.08
C LEU A 875 -11.47 0.26 -43.55
N LYS A 876 -10.50 0.44 -42.65
CA LYS A 876 -10.12 1.75 -42.11
C LYS A 876 -8.78 2.19 -42.67
N SER A 877 -8.67 3.48 -43.01
CA SER A 877 -7.39 4.11 -43.36
C SER A 877 -6.41 4.18 -42.18
N PHE A 878 -6.93 4.13 -40.94
CA PHE A 878 -6.10 4.00 -39.73
C PHE A 878 -6.77 3.12 -38.65
N VAL A 879 -5.97 2.42 -37.85
CA VAL A 879 -6.43 1.62 -36.70
C VAL A 879 -5.51 1.77 -35.49
N GLU A 880 -6.10 1.87 -34.30
CA GLU A 880 -5.35 1.64 -33.05
C GLU A 880 -5.19 0.11 -32.84
N TYR A 881 -3.94 -0.37 -32.84
CA TYR A 881 -3.53 -1.77 -32.66
C TYR A 881 -2.17 -1.79 -31.92
N LEU A 882 -1.94 -2.76 -31.03
CA LEU A 882 -0.73 -2.85 -30.18
C LEU A 882 -0.29 -1.52 -29.52
N ARG A 883 -1.28 -0.71 -29.09
CA ARG A 883 -1.14 0.61 -28.43
C ARG A 883 -0.49 1.72 -29.27
N HIS A 884 -0.36 1.49 -30.57
CA HIS A 884 0.01 2.48 -31.58
C HIS A 884 -1.18 2.73 -32.51
N VAL A 885 -1.08 3.77 -33.34
CA VAL A 885 -1.98 3.97 -34.49
C VAL A 885 -1.21 3.60 -35.75
N ILE A 886 -1.84 2.83 -36.64
CA ILE A 886 -1.25 2.34 -37.89
C ILE A 886 -2.09 2.93 -39.03
N SER A 887 -1.46 3.50 -40.05
CA SER A 887 -2.10 4.03 -41.26
C SER A 887 -1.22 3.81 -42.50
N ALA A 888 -1.64 4.35 -43.65
CA ALA A 888 -0.90 4.25 -44.91
C ALA A 888 0.41 5.06 -44.90
N GLU A 889 0.46 6.10 -44.07
CA GLU A 889 1.62 6.98 -43.88
C GLU A 889 2.71 6.30 -43.04
N GLY A 890 2.32 5.40 -42.12
CA GLY A 890 3.24 4.64 -41.28
C GLY A 890 2.66 4.27 -39.92
N LEU A 891 3.54 4.22 -38.93
CA LEU A 891 3.21 4.05 -37.52
C LEU A 891 3.19 5.41 -36.81
N HIS A 892 2.19 5.61 -35.96
CA HIS A 892 1.95 6.82 -35.17
C HIS A 892 1.76 6.50 -33.68
N GLN A 893 1.98 7.50 -32.83
CA GLN A 893 1.73 7.43 -31.38
C GLN A 893 0.21 7.34 -31.08
N SER A 894 -0.21 6.62 -30.03
CA SER A 894 -1.64 6.61 -29.64
C SER A 894 -2.03 7.94 -28.95
N PRO A 895 -3.00 8.72 -29.48
CA PRO A 895 -3.36 10.01 -28.90
C PRO A 895 -3.84 9.93 -27.44
N LYS A 896 -4.41 8.79 -27.03
CA LYS A 896 -4.84 8.52 -25.65
C LYS A 896 -3.65 8.40 -24.70
N LYS A 897 -2.53 7.85 -25.19
CA LYS A 897 -1.29 7.66 -24.43
C LYS A 897 -0.43 8.91 -24.43
N VAL A 898 -0.30 9.57 -25.58
CA VAL A 898 0.27 10.93 -25.68
C VAL A 898 -0.39 11.86 -24.68
N LYS A 899 -1.73 11.95 -24.73
CA LYS A 899 -2.51 12.76 -23.79
C LYS A 899 -2.23 12.40 -22.32
N ALA A 900 -2.22 11.12 -21.98
CA ALA A 900 -1.92 10.69 -20.61
C ALA A 900 -0.52 11.13 -20.14
N ILE A 901 0.50 11.10 -21.01
CA ILE A 901 1.88 11.52 -20.70
C ILE A 901 1.98 13.05 -20.62
N THR A 902 1.36 13.78 -21.53
CA THR A 902 1.37 15.25 -21.53
C THR A 902 0.57 15.84 -20.36
N GLU A 903 -0.48 15.17 -19.90
CA GLU A 903 -1.22 15.51 -18.68
C GLU A 903 -0.53 15.07 -17.37
N MET A 904 0.55 14.27 -17.39
CA MET A 904 1.27 13.91 -16.15
C MET A 904 1.77 15.17 -15.41
N PRO A 905 1.62 15.26 -14.08
CA PRO A 905 2.24 16.35 -13.32
C PRO A 905 3.77 16.30 -13.46
N LYS A 906 4.43 17.44 -13.18
CA LYS A 906 5.88 17.47 -12.99
C LYS A 906 6.28 16.40 -11.96
N PRO A 907 7.20 15.46 -12.27
CA PRO A 907 7.77 14.55 -11.30
C PRO A 907 8.34 15.29 -10.09
N GLN A 908 8.01 14.86 -8.88
CA GLN A 908 8.56 15.42 -7.64
C GLN A 908 9.67 14.55 -7.03
N ASP A 909 9.81 13.29 -7.46
CA ASP A 909 10.85 12.38 -6.98
C ASP A 909 11.30 11.37 -8.05
N VAL A 910 12.43 10.71 -7.79
CA VAL A 910 13.08 9.72 -8.69
C VAL A 910 12.14 8.58 -9.10
N THR A 911 11.17 8.19 -8.27
CA THR A 911 10.17 7.14 -8.62
C THR A 911 9.21 7.65 -9.68
N GLN A 912 8.69 8.88 -9.50
CA GLN A 912 7.82 9.54 -10.48
C GLN A 912 8.57 9.83 -11.78
N LEU A 913 9.86 10.17 -11.70
CA LEU A 913 10.68 10.40 -12.87
C LEU A 913 10.97 9.09 -13.63
N ARG A 914 11.27 7.99 -12.94
CA ARG A 914 11.37 6.65 -13.58
C ARG A 914 10.05 6.23 -14.23
N ALA A 915 8.90 6.55 -13.64
CA ALA A 915 7.59 6.30 -14.24
C ALA A 915 7.36 7.16 -15.51
N PHE A 916 7.66 8.46 -15.45
CA PHE A 916 7.58 9.36 -16.61
C PHE A 916 8.52 8.91 -17.73
N LEU A 917 9.80 8.72 -17.43
CA LEU A 917 10.81 8.26 -18.37
C LEU A 917 10.44 6.90 -18.97
N GLY A 918 9.94 5.94 -18.18
CA GLY A 918 9.46 4.66 -18.70
C GLY A 918 8.27 4.78 -19.67
N MET A 919 7.39 5.76 -19.48
CA MET A 919 6.30 6.04 -20.45
C MET A 919 6.78 6.80 -21.69
N VAL A 920 7.77 7.69 -21.57
CA VAL A 920 8.39 8.40 -22.71
C VAL A 920 9.24 7.43 -23.54
N GLN A 921 10.03 6.55 -22.90
CA GLN A 921 10.92 5.59 -23.57
C GLN A 921 10.13 4.61 -24.46
N TYR A 922 8.88 4.31 -24.11
CA TYR A 922 7.97 3.52 -24.94
C TYR A 922 7.73 4.15 -26.33
N TYR A 923 7.87 5.47 -26.46
CA TYR A 923 7.76 6.22 -27.71
C TYR A 923 9.11 6.71 -28.27
N THR A 924 10.25 6.16 -27.83
CA THR A 924 11.61 6.58 -28.27
C THR A 924 11.74 6.70 -29.78
N LYS A 925 11.21 5.74 -30.56
CA LYS A 925 11.34 5.73 -32.02
C LYS A 925 10.66 6.90 -32.74
N PHE A 926 9.72 7.60 -32.09
CA PHE A 926 9.05 8.78 -32.63
C PHE A 926 9.72 10.11 -32.19
N LEU A 927 10.76 10.03 -31.36
CA LEU A 927 11.34 11.18 -30.65
C LEU A 927 12.83 11.29 -31.03
N PRO A 928 13.18 12.05 -32.09
CA PRO A 928 14.57 12.22 -32.51
C PRO A 928 15.40 12.85 -31.39
N ASP A 929 16.67 12.44 -31.29
CA ASP A 929 17.62 12.89 -30.26
C ASP A 929 17.12 12.81 -28.81
N LEU A 930 16.15 11.91 -28.51
CA LEU A 930 15.52 11.81 -27.20
C LEU A 930 16.53 11.64 -26.06
N ALA A 931 17.62 10.89 -26.26
CA ALA A 931 18.67 10.74 -25.26
C ALA A 931 19.34 12.08 -24.89
N THR A 932 19.54 12.96 -25.88
CA THR A 932 20.05 14.33 -25.69
C THR A 932 19.03 15.19 -24.95
N HIS A 933 17.76 15.14 -25.38
CA HIS A 933 16.68 15.88 -24.73
C HIS A 933 16.41 15.42 -23.29
N LEU A 934 16.55 14.13 -22.99
CA LEU A 934 16.41 13.55 -21.66
C LEU A 934 17.68 13.64 -20.80
N ALA A 935 18.83 14.07 -21.33
CA ALA A 935 20.08 14.09 -20.56
C ALA A 935 19.99 14.85 -19.20
N PRO A 936 19.29 16.00 -19.08
CA PRO A 936 19.06 16.64 -17.78
C PRO A 936 18.22 15.79 -16.81
N LEU A 937 17.25 15.03 -17.32
CA LEU A 937 16.40 14.15 -16.52
C LEU A 937 17.09 12.83 -16.15
N HIS A 938 17.89 12.25 -17.05
CA HIS A 938 18.75 11.10 -16.71
C HIS A 938 19.85 11.47 -15.71
N ARG A 939 20.33 12.72 -15.71
CA ARG A 939 21.22 13.23 -14.65
C ARG A 939 20.57 13.14 -13.27
N LEU A 940 19.27 13.42 -13.13
CA LEU A 940 18.50 13.22 -11.88
C LEU A 940 18.30 11.74 -11.49
N LEU A 941 18.70 10.78 -12.33
CA LEU A 941 18.74 9.34 -11.99
C LEU A 941 20.13 8.83 -11.61
N GLN A 942 21.19 9.62 -11.82
CA GLN A 942 22.56 9.21 -11.53
C GLN A 942 22.79 9.12 -10.02
N LYS A 943 23.67 8.20 -9.62
CA LYS A 943 24.10 8.09 -8.22
C LYS A 943 24.78 9.39 -7.79
N ASP A 944 24.58 9.77 -6.53
CA ASP A 944 25.20 10.93 -5.87
C ASP A 944 24.80 12.31 -6.46
N VAL A 945 23.90 12.36 -7.45
CA VAL A 945 23.27 13.61 -7.93
C VAL A 945 22.08 13.98 -7.05
N LYS A 946 22.14 15.17 -6.44
CA LYS A 946 21.03 15.74 -5.66
C LYS A 946 19.85 16.08 -6.57
N TRP A 947 18.63 15.75 -6.12
CA TRP A 947 17.40 16.07 -6.82
C TRP A 947 17.16 17.59 -6.86
N LEU A 948 17.55 18.22 -7.97
CA LEU A 948 17.42 19.66 -8.21
C LEU A 948 16.77 19.89 -9.57
N TRP A 949 15.46 20.09 -9.58
CA TRP A 949 14.70 20.37 -10.79
C TRP A 949 14.78 21.87 -11.14
N GLY A 950 15.84 22.25 -11.82
CA GLY A 950 16.10 23.61 -12.28
C GLY A 950 15.49 23.92 -13.64
N ALA A 951 16.05 24.94 -14.30
CA ALA A 951 15.58 25.40 -15.61
C ALA A 951 15.86 24.38 -16.74
N ALA A 952 16.97 23.64 -16.67
CA ALA A 952 17.33 22.65 -17.69
C ALA A 952 16.41 21.42 -17.64
N GLU A 953 16.07 20.95 -16.44
CA GLU A 953 15.19 19.82 -16.18
C GLU A 953 13.74 20.20 -16.52
N GLN A 954 13.33 21.43 -16.19
CA GLN A 954 12.03 21.97 -16.59
C GLN A 954 11.90 22.17 -18.10
N ALA A 955 12.96 22.64 -18.78
CA ALA A 955 12.98 22.77 -20.23
C ALA A 955 12.93 21.39 -20.90
N SER A 956 13.77 20.44 -20.48
CA SER A 956 13.77 19.05 -20.94
C SER A 956 12.37 18.41 -20.85
N PHE A 957 11.73 18.50 -19.69
CA PHE A 957 10.39 17.95 -19.45
C PHE A 957 9.29 18.59 -20.32
N LEU A 958 9.40 19.89 -20.62
CA LEU A 958 8.44 20.57 -21.51
C LEU A 958 8.71 20.23 -22.98
N VAL A 959 9.97 20.30 -23.43
CA VAL A 959 10.39 19.96 -24.79
C VAL A 959 10.00 18.54 -25.16
N VAL A 960 10.27 17.54 -24.29
CA VAL A 960 9.88 16.14 -24.54
C VAL A 960 8.37 15.96 -24.61
N LYS A 961 7.59 16.74 -23.85
CA LYS A 961 6.12 16.75 -23.97
C LYS A 961 5.64 17.45 -25.24
N GLU A 962 6.35 18.44 -25.73
CA GLU A 962 6.06 19.14 -26.98
C GLU A 962 6.40 18.28 -28.20
N MET A 963 7.52 17.54 -28.16
CA MET A 963 7.87 16.51 -29.15
C MET A 963 6.83 15.39 -29.21
N LEU A 964 6.27 14.97 -28.06
CA LEU A 964 5.14 14.03 -28.00
C LEU A 964 3.82 14.60 -28.58
N LEU A 965 3.71 15.92 -28.78
CA LEU A 965 2.57 16.56 -29.45
C LEU A 965 2.81 16.81 -30.94
N GLN A 966 4.03 16.57 -31.45
CA GLN A 966 4.34 16.58 -32.87
C GLN A 966 4.01 15.22 -33.46
N ASP A 967 3.27 15.20 -34.58
CA ASP A 967 2.86 13.96 -35.26
C ASP A 967 4.02 13.40 -36.10
N MET A 968 5.04 12.89 -35.39
CA MET A 968 6.19 12.21 -35.97
C MET A 968 5.78 10.79 -36.37
N VAL A 969 5.82 10.52 -37.68
CA VAL A 969 5.52 9.21 -38.26
C VAL A 969 6.81 8.41 -38.41
N THR A 970 6.81 7.15 -37.99
CA THR A 970 7.92 6.21 -38.31
C THR A 970 7.47 5.27 -39.41
N TYR A 971 8.25 5.19 -40.49
CA TYR A 971 8.03 4.22 -41.57
C TYR A 971 8.25 2.78 -41.09
N PHE A 972 7.66 1.84 -41.84
CA PHE A 972 7.85 0.41 -41.68
C PHE A 972 9.22 0.01 -42.29
N THR A 973 10.31 0.22 -41.55
CA THR A 973 11.67 -0.10 -41.99
C THR A 973 12.01 -1.57 -41.77
N GLU A 974 12.58 -2.24 -42.78
CA GLU A 974 13.10 -3.61 -42.67
C GLU A 974 14.48 -3.67 -41.98
N ASP A 975 15.21 -2.56 -41.92
CA ASP A 975 16.52 -2.45 -41.26
C ASP A 975 16.38 -1.94 -39.80
N LEU A 976 16.58 -2.83 -38.81
CA LEU A 976 16.84 -2.49 -37.40
C LEU A 976 17.58 -3.60 -36.65
#